data_AF-A0A0N1HB29-F1
#
_entry.id   AF-A0A0N1HB29-F1
#
_cell.length_a   1.000
_cell.length_b   1.000
_cell.length_c   1.000
_cell.angle_alpha   90.00
_cell.angle_beta   90.00
_cell.angle_gamma   90.00
#
_symmetry.space_group_name_H-M   'P 1'
#
loop_
_entity.id
_entity.type
_entity.pdbx_description
1 polymer ?
#
loop_
_entity_poly.entity_id
_entity_poly.type
_entity_poly.pdbx_seq_one_letter_code
_entity_poly.pdbx_strand_id
1 'polypeptide(L)'
;MSTTITEVAPAASAPATTQLELMTAYGPVFRTVSTADPRDSLPGEIPVIDLSTIYDGPEARKALAVGIKKAAEDIGFFYIKNHGIKEDVIQKAEDQAWRFFRQSREEKMKVAKQKSKFFNGWASVGSGKISPSESRDKKEGFQWKYDPSIDPEYKDPSKVPQEVKDWIRSEEFVWEGTSHLPEFKNDVLEYWRSTLTLARQLIKVFAICLDLPEDYFNDLTSYPGADGVFNYYPGLSPELAQGNGPIDVGLGAHTDLQCLTILWQDQVGGLQVLNNHGEWIKAQPIANTFVVNIGDFLMRMSNGRLKSTVHRVYNRTTQDRLSMPFFLGFNFNEKCSVLPTCTDEKNPPQYEPISCGELVSAGDTLPTFWSDDIDQWNFQVNNSQPTFLNDTDLDWFWQDSLVPLELPSDQVVSPGSLRSIPLSWTTFPQERDEHGHYPPPRYLQESKSKLLVTKGGDVAAPNCGFPICSALTQDKRVELLMDLRDLMTIDARDPIFSLNSMKQGIHLYSREIATEYCFIHRELFFIYDRDNIREAFLEVLGEQSGPELLWAIISFGWAFMRSHDHHQTRVAGDIQRALRAKVLSHPRLASSPPLWLVQTLFLILLFARYQGGAEEYGAASLFHGVLLGAVLRLDRGSRTMSVQQGSEQSSAAREYAKWVEAESVRRLIVQVFVMDVKNALLFGGEPLMSFRDMMDLRIPSDTDAAWYAQSMEEWHAMMSARPESLADHAAQSFVGLLKDLWQSRSTDGGSSMRSITLMYGILSIARELVRRDDTIVATTKPARTSALALTVERSLTIWEQSWLKAVHDTEIPWMLPTCTCLLTLARYTLFEVSPVDLQVVAGGHVVDGKRRGRADYANALRKVKAWAKDDRGLKGLSGAAKIIQSRLRGDHVKKHCQHCLWCLVLAALMCWNFEFVTSSTMSPADFIQDGKLRSLEAAQQQCQQYLEVAADRIQPVQPASIIPSTVGTLVMVTRYLQDSVDIGMLREGIELLRRLTGIKE
;
A
#
# COMPACT_ATOMS: atom_id res chain seq x y z
N MET A 1 -23.25 71.99 -8.34
CA MET A 1 -22.81 70.78 -9.07
C MET A 1 -22.46 69.75 -8.02
N SER A 2 -23.34 68.78 -7.81
CA SER A 2 -23.14 67.68 -6.85
C SER A 2 -22.73 66.46 -7.67
N THR A 3 -21.49 66.00 -7.49
CA THR A 3 -20.92 64.90 -8.26
C THR A 3 -21.26 63.60 -7.55
N THR A 4 -22.20 62.85 -8.10
CA THR A 4 -22.58 61.50 -7.65
C THR A 4 -21.46 60.53 -8.05
N ILE A 5 -20.80 59.94 -7.06
CA ILE A 5 -19.85 58.84 -7.29
C ILE A 5 -20.68 57.55 -7.36
N THR A 6 -20.74 56.96 -8.55
CA THR A 6 -21.32 55.64 -8.77
C THR A 6 -20.30 54.59 -8.30
N GLU A 7 -20.59 53.90 -7.20
CA GLU A 7 -19.84 52.72 -6.78
C GLU A 7 -19.99 51.64 -7.85
N VAL A 8 -18.88 51.30 -8.51
CA VAL A 8 -18.77 50.11 -9.35
C VAL A 8 -18.57 48.93 -8.42
N ALA A 9 -19.52 48.00 -8.41
CA ALA A 9 -19.42 46.75 -7.66
C ALA A 9 -18.10 46.02 -8.03
N PRO A 10 -17.40 45.41 -7.07
CA PRO A 10 -16.18 44.67 -7.35
C PRO A 10 -16.49 43.52 -8.31
N ALA A 11 -15.66 43.34 -9.35
CA ALA A 11 -15.71 42.15 -10.18
C ALA A 11 -15.56 40.91 -9.29
N ALA A 12 -16.52 39.98 -9.35
CA ALA A 12 -16.45 38.72 -8.62
C ALA A 12 -15.12 38.01 -8.93
N SER A 13 -14.37 37.66 -7.88
CA SER A 13 -13.18 36.83 -8.02
C SER A 13 -13.55 35.52 -8.71
N ALA A 14 -12.77 35.09 -9.71
CA ALA A 14 -12.99 33.80 -10.35
C ALA A 14 -13.08 32.69 -9.28
N PRO A 15 -14.04 31.75 -9.38
CA PRO A 15 -14.17 30.67 -8.41
C PRO A 15 -12.87 29.87 -8.35
N ALA A 16 -12.47 29.47 -7.14
CA ALA A 16 -11.32 28.60 -6.95
C ALA A 16 -11.53 27.27 -7.71
N THR A 17 -10.43 26.63 -8.13
CA THR A 17 -10.47 25.42 -8.96
C THR A 17 -9.50 24.39 -8.41
N THR A 18 -9.94 23.13 -8.38
CA THR A 18 -9.12 21.97 -7.99
C THR A 18 -8.83 21.06 -9.19
N GLN A 19 -7.92 20.09 -9.02
CA GLN A 19 -7.62 19.07 -10.01
C GLN A 19 -8.27 17.75 -9.60
N LEU A 20 -9.23 17.30 -10.40
CA LEU A 20 -9.87 16.00 -10.27
C LEU A 20 -9.06 14.95 -11.02
N GLU A 21 -8.67 13.87 -10.35
CA GLU A 21 -7.98 12.73 -10.97
C GLU A 21 -8.99 11.68 -11.43
N LEU A 22 -8.92 11.30 -12.70
CA LEU A 22 -9.78 10.29 -13.31
C LEU A 22 -8.94 9.13 -13.82
N MET A 23 -9.35 7.91 -13.48
CA MET A 23 -8.72 6.72 -14.02
C MET A 23 -9.22 6.45 -15.43
N THR A 24 -8.30 6.32 -16.38
CA THR A 24 -8.62 5.91 -17.76
C THR A 24 -7.84 4.66 -18.13
N ALA A 25 -8.21 4.05 -19.26
CA ALA A 25 -7.49 2.93 -19.88
C ALA A 25 -5.97 3.12 -20.04
N TYR A 26 -5.50 4.38 -20.11
CA TYR A 26 -4.11 4.74 -20.37
C TYR A 26 -3.40 5.34 -19.14
N GLY A 27 -4.05 5.29 -17.96
CA GLY A 27 -3.56 5.89 -16.73
C GLY A 27 -4.39 7.10 -16.27
N PRO A 28 -3.92 7.82 -15.24
CA PRO A 28 -4.65 8.93 -14.65
C PRO A 28 -4.68 10.15 -15.57
N VAL A 29 -5.86 10.77 -15.69
CA VAL A 29 -6.10 12.02 -16.41
C VAL A 29 -6.66 13.04 -15.44
N PHE A 30 -6.17 14.28 -15.52
CA PHE A 30 -6.60 15.34 -14.63
C PHE A 30 -7.61 16.27 -15.33
N ARG A 31 -8.60 16.74 -14.57
CA ARG A 31 -9.59 17.74 -14.99
C ARG A 31 -9.58 18.90 -13.99
N THR A 32 -9.50 20.12 -14.51
CA THR A 32 -9.70 21.31 -13.69
C THR A 32 -11.19 21.50 -13.43
N VAL A 33 -11.55 21.60 -12.15
CA VAL A 33 -12.94 21.61 -11.68
C VAL A 33 -13.14 22.76 -10.70
N SER A 34 -14.24 23.48 -10.83
CA SER A 34 -14.63 24.54 -9.89
C SER A 34 -14.90 23.95 -8.50
N THR A 35 -14.42 24.64 -7.46
CA THR A 35 -14.71 24.31 -6.06
C THR A 35 -16.03 24.93 -5.57
N ALA A 36 -16.75 25.65 -6.43
CA ALA A 36 -18.07 26.17 -6.11
C ALA A 36 -19.06 25.02 -5.80
N ASP A 37 -20.05 25.32 -4.94
CA ASP A 37 -21.09 24.35 -4.61
C ASP A 37 -21.84 23.89 -5.88
N PRO A 38 -22.18 22.59 -5.98
CA PRO A 38 -22.94 22.09 -7.12
C PRO A 38 -24.28 22.81 -7.24
N ARG A 39 -24.52 23.41 -8.40
CA ARG A 39 -25.77 24.11 -8.72
C ARG A 39 -26.74 23.21 -9.47
N ASP A 40 -28.00 23.60 -9.52
CA ASP A 40 -28.96 22.94 -10.40
C ASP A 40 -28.59 23.17 -11.87
N SER A 41 -28.89 22.19 -12.72
CA SER A 41 -28.76 22.34 -14.17
C SER A 41 -29.77 23.38 -14.67
N LEU A 42 -29.30 24.30 -15.51
CA LEU A 42 -30.13 25.29 -16.17
C LEU A 42 -30.95 24.64 -17.29
N PRO A 43 -32.11 25.24 -17.66
CA PRO A 43 -32.88 24.78 -18.81
C PRO A 43 -32.01 24.69 -20.07
N GLY A 44 -31.86 23.48 -20.61
CA GLY A 44 -31.09 23.20 -21.81
C GLY A 44 -29.66 22.70 -21.59
N GLU A 45 -29.10 22.77 -20.38
CA GLU A 45 -27.78 22.15 -20.09
C GLU A 45 -27.86 20.62 -20.13
N ILE A 46 -28.96 20.03 -19.63
CA ILE A 46 -29.26 18.61 -19.79
C ILE A 46 -30.65 18.52 -20.45
N PRO A 47 -30.74 18.50 -21.79
CA PRO A 47 -32.02 18.63 -22.49
C PRO A 47 -32.89 17.38 -22.31
N VAL A 48 -34.22 17.57 -22.36
CA VAL A 48 -35.20 16.48 -22.39
C VAL A 48 -35.61 16.20 -23.83
N ILE A 49 -35.35 15.00 -24.31
CA ILE A 49 -35.62 14.55 -25.68
C ILE A 49 -36.83 13.62 -25.68
N ASP A 50 -37.77 13.88 -26.57
CA ASP A 50 -38.98 13.07 -26.74
C ASP A 50 -38.72 11.93 -27.75
N LEU A 51 -38.79 10.68 -27.31
CA LEU A 51 -38.56 9.51 -28.16
C LEU A 51 -39.83 8.92 -28.77
N SER A 52 -40.97 9.61 -28.70
CA SER A 52 -42.25 9.12 -29.23
C SER A 52 -42.19 8.61 -30.68
N THR A 53 -41.32 9.20 -31.50
CA THR A 53 -41.19 8.87 -32.93
C THR A 53 -40.02 7.93 -33.25
N ILE A 54 -39.32 7.39 -32.25
CA ILE A 54 -38.11 6.57 -32.48
C ILE A 54 -38.40 5.27 -33.29
N TYR A 55 -39.64 4.79 -33.21
CA TYR A 55 -40.12 3.60 -33.92
C TYR A 55 -40.85 3.92 -35.24
N ASP A 56 -41.01 5.19 -35.62
CA ASP A 56 -41.78 5.63 -36.80
C ASP A 56 -40.99 5.55 -38.13
N GLY A 57 -39.84 4.86 -38.11
CA GLY A 57 -39.00 4.61 -39.27
C GLY A 57 -37.79 5.54 -39.42
N PRO A 58 -37.01 5.39 -40.51
CA PRO A 58 -35.70 6.04 -40.65
C PRO A 58 -35.75 7.58 -40.68
N GLU A 59 -36.75 8.18 -41.35
CA GLU A 59 -36.86 9.64 -41.44
C GLU A 59 -37.17 10.29 -40.09
N ALA A 60 -38.02 9.65 -39.27
CA ALA A 60 -38.28 10.09 -37.91
C ALA A 60 -37.01 10.00 -37.03
N ARG A 61 -36.25 8.90 -37.14
CA ARG A 61 -34.95 8.75 -36.47
C ARG A 61 -33.93 9.81 -36.90
N LYS A 62 -33.88 10.19 -38.18
CA LYS A 62 -33.03 11.30 -38.66
C LYS A 62 -33.44 12.64 -38.04
N ALA A 63 -34.74 12.90 -37.91
CA ALA A 63 -35.23 14.11 -37.24
C ALA A 63 -34.84 14.13 -35.75
N LEU A 64 -34.98 13.00 -35.05
CA LEU A 64 -34.53 12.84 -33.66
C LEU A 64 -33.01 13.01 -33.50
N ALA A 65 -32.24 12.52 -34.48
CA ALA A 65 -30.78 12.61 -34.49
C ALA A 65 -30.29 14.06 -34.36
N VAL A 66 -31.03 15.06 -34.86
CA VAL A 66 -30.63 16.47 -34.74
C VAL A 66 -30.52 16.91 -33.27
N GLY A 67 -31.52 16.57 -32.46
CA GLY A 67 -31.53 16.91 -31.03
C GLY A 67 -30.52 16.09 -30.23
N ILE A 68 -30.45 14.78 -30.50
CA ILE A 68 -29.52 13.87 -29.83
C ILE A 68 -28.06 14.21 -30.16
N LYS A 69 -27.75 14.50 -31.43
CA LYS A 69 -26.41 14.92 -31.88
C LYS A 69 -25.95 16.16 -31.12
N LYS A 70 -26.80 17.18 -31.03
CA LYS A 70 -26.47 18.41 -30.30
C LYS A 70 -26.17 18.13 -28.83
N ALA A 71 -27.02 17.36 -28.14
CA ALA A 71 -26.81 17.03 -26.74
C ALA A 71 -25.54 16.20 -26.51
N ALA A 72 -25.28 15.22 -27.40
CA ALA A 72 -24.15 14.33 -27.33
C ALA A 72 -22.81 15.01 -27.66
N GLU A 73 -22.79 15.99 -28.55
CA GLU A 73 -21.59 16.77 -28.91
C GLU A 73 -21.27 17.89 -27.90
N ASP A 74 -22.28 18.41 -27.19
CA ASP A 74 -22.11 19.49 -26.20
C ASP A 74 -21.73 18.95 -24.82
N ILE A 75 -22.66 18.31 -24.11
CA ILE A 75 -22.45 17.81 -22.74
C ILE A 75 -22.39 16.29 -22.64
N GLY A 76 -22.84 15.54 -23.65
CA GLY A 76 -22.85 14.09 -23.58
C GLY A 76 -23.90 13.49 -22.63
N PHE A 77 -24.81 14.31 -22.09
CA PHE A 77 -25.87 13.93 -21.15
C PHE A 77 -27.22 14.51 -21.60
N PHE A 78 -28.29 13.74 -21.52
CA PHE A 78 -29.66 14.20 -21.78
C PHE A 78 -30.69 13.30 -21.12
N TYR A 79 -31.89 13.81 -20.90
CA TYR A 79 -33.04 13.00 -20.50
C TYR A 79 -33.79 12.50 -21.73
N ILE A 80 -34.40 11.34 -21.62
CA ILE A 80 -35.35 10.81 -22.60
C ILE A 80 -36.70 10.56 -21.94
N LYS A 81 -37.77 11.01 -22.61
CA LYS A 81 -39.17 10.72 -22.23
C LYS A 81 -39.87 9.99 -23.38
N ASN A 82 -41.04 9.39 -23.10
CA ASN A 82 -41.78 8.60 -24.08
C ASN A 82 -40.92 7.49 -24.72
N HIS A 83 -40.05 6.87 -23.92
CA HIS A 83 -39.05 5.88 -24.34
C HIS A 83 -39.65 4.51 -24.69
N GLY A 84 -40.94 4.28 -24.41
CA GLY A 84 -41.67 3.07 -24.79
C GLY A 84 -41.54 1.88 -23.83
N ILE A 85 -40.76 2.01 -22.76
CA ILE A 85 -40.75 1.04 -21.65
C ILE A 85 -41.96 1.33 -20.77
N LYS A 86 -42.76 0.30 -20.46
CA LYS A 86 -43.96 0.46 -19.64
C LYS A 86 -43.59 0.77 -18.20
N GLU A 87 -44.33 1.68 -17.58
CA GLU A 87 -44.10 2.08 -16.18
C GLU A 87 -44.23 0.89 -15.22
N ASP A 88 -45.11 -0.07 -15.50
CA ASP A 88 -45.28 -1.26 -14.64
C ASP A 88 -44.04 -2.17 -14.63
N VAL A 89 -43.27 -2.20 -15.72
CA VAL A 89 -42.01 -2.95 -15.79
C VAL A 89 -40.94 -2.28 -14.93
N ILE A 90 -40.85 -0.94 -15.00
CA ILE A 90 -39.92 -0.15 -14.20
C ILE A 90 -40.26 -0.29 -12.71
N GLN A 91 -41.53 -0.13 -12.34
CA GLN A 91 -41.98 -0.22 -10.96
C GLN A 91 -41.73 -1.61 -10.36
N LYS A 92 -42.01 -2.69 -11.11
CA LYS A 92 -41.72 -4.06 -10.64
C LYS A 92 -40.22 -4.26 -10.39
N ALA A 93 -39.37 -3.82 -11.31
CA ALA A 93 -37.92 -3.91 -11.13
C ALA A 93 -37.43 -3.07 -9.93
N GLU A 94 -37.98 -1.88 -9.74
CA GLU A 94 -37.71 -1.03 -8.58
C GLU A 94 -38.11 -1.73 -7.26
N ASP A 95 -39.32 -2.28 -7.20
CA ASP A 95 -39.83 -3.01 -6.04
C ASP A 95 -38.93 -4.20 -5.71
N GLN A 96 -38.47 -4.94 -6.72
CA GLN A 96 -37.54 -6.05 -6.56
C GLN A 96 -36.16 -5.58 -6.06
N ALA A 97 -35.64 -4.48 -6.57
CA ALA A 97 -34.39 -3.89 -6.10
C ALA A 97 -34.50 -3.51 -4.62
N TRP A 98 -35.57 -2.83 -4.22
CA TRP A 98 -35.84 -2.50 -2.82
C TRP A 98 -35.94 -3.75 -1.94
N ARG A 99 -36.69 -4.76 -2.39
CA ARG A 99 -36.79 -6.03 -1.68
C ARG A 99 -35.42 -6.66 -1.49
N PHE A 100 -34.57 -6.64 -2.52
CA PHE A 100 -33.24 -7.22 -2.47
C PHE A 100 -32.31 -6.48 -1.50
N PHE A 101 -32.20 -5.15 -1.61
CA PHE A 101 -31.26 -4.36 -0.79
C PHE A 101 -31.65 -4.26 0.68
N ARG A 102 -32.96 -4.36 1.00
CA ARG A 102 -33.48 -4.36 2.38
C ARG A 102 -33.36 -5.71 3.10
N GLN A 103 -32.85 -6.74 2.44
CA GLN A 103 -32.56 -8.01 3.10
C GLN A 103 -31.41 -7.87 4.11
N SER A 104 -31.28 -8.88 4.99
CA SER A 104 -30.11 -9.01 5.83
C SER A 104 -28.84 -9.13 4.98
N ARG A 105 -27.70 -8.71 5.56
CA ARG A 105 -26.40 -8.87 4.90
C ARG A 105 -26.10 -10.33 4.55
N GLU A 106 -26.52 -11.28 5.39
CA GLU A 106 -26.33 -12.71 5.16
C GLU A 106 -26.99 -13.19 3.85
N GLU A 107 -28.23 -12.77 3.59
CA GLU A 107 -28.93 -13.10 2.35
C GLU A 107 -28.25 -12.49 1.12
N LYS A 108 -27.83 -11.22 1.20
CA LYS A 108 -27.11 -10.55 0.12
C LYS A 108 -25.74 -11.20 -0.16
N MET A 109 -25.05 -11.68 0.88
CA MET A 109 -23.78 -12.39 0.77
C MET A 109 -23.88 -13.72 0.00
N LYS A 110 -25.08 -14.31 -0.18
CA LYS A 110 -25.25 -15.52 -1.00
C LYS A 110 -24.80 -15.29 -2.43
N VAL A 111 -25.04 -14.09 -2.94
CA VAL A 111 -24.68 -13.65 -4.31
C VAL A 111 -23.51 -12.66 -4.31
N ALA A 112 -22.62 -12.69 -3.32
CA ALA A 112 -21.48 -11.78 -3.24
C ALA A 112 -20.60 -11.82 -4.51
N LYS A 113 -20.20 -10.65 -5.01
CA LYS A 113 -19.41 -10.46 -6.24
C LYS A 113 -18.10 -11.25 -6.24
N GLN A 114 -17.51 -11.49 -5.07
CA GLN A 114 -16.29 -12.28 -4.87
C GLN A 114 -16.48 -13.80 -5.12
N LYS A 115 -17.71 -14.30 -5.12
CA LYS A 115 -18.03 -15.71 -5.42
C LYS A 115 -18.20 -15.98 -6.92
N SER A 116 -18.31 -14.92 -7.72
CA SER A 116 -18.48 -14.99 -9.16
C SER A 116 -17.13 -15.09 -9.87
N LYS A 117 -17.07 -15.85 -10.97
CA LYS A 117 -15.88 -15.91 -11.83
C LYS A 117 -15.67 -14.62 -12.61
N PHE A 118 -16.74 -13.88 -12.88
CA PHE A 118 -16.77 -12.72 -13.77
C PHE A 118 -17.31 -11.46 -13.09
N PHE A 119 -17.24 -11.41 -11.76
CA PHE A 119 -17.63 -10.25 -10.96
C PHE A 119 -19.12 -9.88 -11.11
N ASN A 120 -20.00 -10.86 -11.30
CA ASN A 120 -21.46 -10.73 -11.17
C ASN A 120 -21.87 -10.83 -9.70
N GLY A 121 -22.96 -10.13 -9.33
CA GLY A 121 -23.59 -10.23 -8.01
C GLY A 121 -23.48 -8.98 -7.17
N TRP A 122 -23.54 -9.16 -5.85
CA TRP A 122 -23.67 -8.09 -4.87
C TRP A 122 -22.33 -7.56 -4.36
N ALA A 123 -22.21 -6.24 -4.28
CA ALA A 123 -21.09 -5.53 -3.68
C ALA A 123 -21.59 -4.67 -2.51
N SER A 124 -20.90 -4.72 -1.38
CA SER A 124 -21.28 -3.98 -0.16
C SER A 124 -20.86 -2.51 -0.22
N VAL A 125 -21.47 -1.68 0.64
CA VAL A 125 -21.07 -0.29 0.86
C VAL A 125 -19.56 -0.19 1.10
N GLY A 126 -18.90 0.73 0.41
CA GLY A 126 -17.48 1.01 0.56
C GLY A 126 -16.56 -0.03 -0.07
N SER A 127 -17.06 -1.06 -0.75
CA SER A 127 -16.21 -2.06 -1.43
C SER A 127 -15.46 -1.50 -2.65
N GLY A 128 -16.00 -0.43 -3.27
CA GLY A 128 -15.39 0.25 -4.41
C GLY A 128 -14.75 1.59 -4.06
N LYS A 129 -13.76 1.99 -4.86
CA LYS A 129 -13.24 3.36 -4.93
C LYS A 129 -12.97 3.70 -6.39
N ILE A 130 -13.98 4.20 -7.09
CA ILE A 130 -13.84 4.50 -8.52
C ILE A 130 -12.97 5.74 -8.81
N SER A 131 -13.01 6.73 -7.91
CA SER A 131 -12.26 7.98 -8.02
C SER A 131 -11.06 7.97 -7.08
N PRO A 132 -9.81 8.09 -7.58
CA PRO A 132 -8.61 8.13 -6.73
C PRO A 132 -8.62 9.27 -5.72
N SER A 133 -9.17 10.42 -6.13
CA SER A 133 -9.18 11.68 -5.38
C SER A 133 -10.37 11.89 -4.45
N GLU A 134 -11.37 11.00 -4.47
CA GLU A 134 -12.56 11.10 -3.60
C GLU A 134 -12.65 9.91 -2.61
N SER A 135 -13.68 9.91 -1.75
CA SER A 135 -13.89 8.84 -0.76
C SER A 135 -14.20 7.48 -1.42
N ARG A 136 -14.21 6.42 -0.63
CA ARG A 136 -14.80 5.14 -1.05
C ARG A 136 -16.28 5.32 -1.38
N ASP A 137 -16.76 4.51 -2.32
CA ASP A 137 -18.12 4.59 -2.84
C ASP A 137 -19.12 4.12 -1.78
N LYS A 138 -19.93 5.05 -1.24
CA LYS A 138 -21.00 4.72 -0.28
C LYS A 138 -22.25 4.19 -0.97
N LYS A 139 -22.11 3.04 -1.65
CA LYS A 139 -23.22 2.34 -2.31
C LYS A 139 -23.12 0.83 -2.19
N GLU A 140 -24.26 0.16 -2.16
CA GLU A 140 -24.36 -1.24 -2.56
C GLU A 140 -24.63 -1.34 -4.05
N GLY A 141 -24.20 -2.44 -4.68
CA GLY A 141 -24.50 -2.72 -6.08
C GLY A 141 -24.92 -4.17 -6.28
N PHE A 142 -25.84 -4.44 -7.20
CA PHE A 142 -26.16 -5.78 -7.71
C PHE A 142 -26.01 -5.78 -9.22
N GLN A 143 -25.06 -6.55 -9.74
CA GLN A 143 -24.64 -6.54 -11.15
C GLN A 143 -24.86 -7.89 -11.83
N TRP A 144 -25.26 -7.87 -13.10
CA TRP A 144 -25.25 -9.03 -14.00
C TRP A 144 -24.85 -8.62 -15.40
N LYS A 145 -24.30 -9.57 -16.16
CA LYS A 145 -23.77 -9.37 -17.51
C LYS A 145 -24.68 -9.96 -18.59
N TYR A 146 -24.47 -9.51 -19.83
CA TYR A 146 -25.22 -9.97 -21.00
C TYR A 146 -25.23 -11.49 -21.13
N ASP A 147 -26.43 -12.03 -21.34
CA ASP A 147 -26.65 -13.44 -21.64
C ASP A 147 -27.45 -13.56 -22.97
N PRO A 148 -26.89 -14.23 -24.00
CA PRO A 148 -27.57 -14.42 -25.28
C PRO A 148 -28.94 -15.12 -25.18
N SER A 149 -29.13 -15.99 -24.19
CA SER A 149 -30.36 -16.80 -24.03
C SER A 149 -31.57 -16.00 -23.58
N ILE A 150 -31.36 -14.81 -23.00
CA ILE A 150 -32.41 -13.91 -22.52
C ILE A 150 -32.54 -12.64 -23.36
N ASP A 151 -31.78 -12.54 -24.45
CA ASP A 151 -31.84 -11.43 -25.40
C ASP A 151 -33.23 -11.38 -26.09
N PRO A 152 -33.88 -10.20 -26.17
CA PRO A 152 -35.23 -10.07 -26.74
C PRO A 152 -35.31 -10.40 -28.25
N GLU A 153 -34.19 -10.39 -28.98
CA GLU A 153 -34.14 -10.84 -30.38
C GLU A 153 -34.09 -12.37 -30.53
N TYR A 154 -34.11 -13.12 -29.42
CA TYR A 154 -34.02 -14.58 -29.36
C TYR A 154 -32.83 -15.14 -30.14
N LYS A 155 -31.66 -15.16 -29.50
CA LYS A 155 -30.44 -15.71 -30.10
C LYS A 155 -30.27 -17.15 -29.63
N ASP A 156 -30.22 -18.08 -30.58
CA ASP A 156 -29.89 -19.49 -30.28
C ASP A 156 -28.47 -19.55 -29.70
N PRO A 157 -28.28 -19.91 -28.42
CA PRO A 157 -26.97 -19.91 -27.79
C PRO A 157 -25.99 -20.86 -28.49
N SER A 158 -26.49 -21.90 -29.16
CA SER A 158 -25.64 -22.83 -29.92
C SER A 158 -25.00 -22.16 -31.15
N LYS A 159 -25.67 -21.15 -31.72
CA LYS A 159 -25.23 -20.41 -32.92
C LYS A 159 -24.35 -19.19 -32.62
N VAL A 160 -24.09 -18.88 -31.35
CA VAL A 160 -23.15 -17.80 -31.00
C VAL A 160 -21.77 -18.15 -31.60
N PRO A 161 -21.13 -17.24 -32.36
CA PRO A 161 -19.81 -17.47 -32.92
C PRO A 161 -18.79 -17.83 -31.83
N GLN A 162 -17.86 -18.74 -32.12
CA GLN A 162 -16.90 -19.20 -31.11
C GLN A 162 -16.07 -18.05 -30.53
N GLU A 163 -15.65 -17.13 -31.40
CA GLU A 163 -14.91 -15.91 -31.04
C GLU A 163 -15.69 -14.96 -30.14
N VAL A 164 -17.01 -15.04 -30.09
CA VAL A 164 -17.90 -14.28 -29.18
C VAL A 164 -18.18 -15.08 -27.91
N LYS A 165 -18.38 -16.40 -28.02
CA LYS A 165 -18.65 -17.31 -26.88
C LYS A 165 -17.59 -17.17 -25.79
N ASP A 166 -16.32 -17.05 -26.18
CA ASP A 166 -15.19 -16.90 -25.25
C ASP A 166 -15.24 -15.59 -24.45
N TRP A 167 -16.08 -14.63 -24.85
CA TRP A 167 -16.31 -13.36 -24.16
C TRP A 167 -17.65 -13.26 -23.43
N ILE A 168 -18.51 -14.27 -23.50
CA ILE A 168 -19.75 -14.26 -22.70
C ILE A 168 -19.38 -14.45 -21.22
N ARG A 169 -19.99 -13.63 -20.35
CA ARG A 169 -19.65 -13.52 -18.92
C ARG A 169 -20.87 -13.66 -18.02
N SER A 170 -22.02 -14.10 -18.56
CA SER A 170 -23.21 -14.38 -17.76
C SER A 170 -23.00 -15.58 -16.84
N GLU A 171 -23.65 -15.55 -15.67
CA GLU A 171 -23.64 -16.63 -14.70
C GLU A 171 -25.02 -16.79 -14.08
N GLU A 172 -25.49 -18.04 -13.99
CA GLU A 172 -26.79 -18.36 -13.38
C GLU A 172 -26.78 -18.23 -11.86
N PHE A 173 -25.58 -18.26 -11.25
CA PHE A 173 -25.34 -18.17 -9.80
C PHE A 173 -26.09 -17.00 -9.11
N VAL A 174 -26.14 -15.82 -9.74
CA VAL A 174 -26.81 -14.66 -9.13
C VAL A 174 -28.33 -14.84 -9.07
N TRP A 175 -28.90 -15.61 -9.99
CA TRP A 175 -30.32 -15.91 -10.05
C TRP A 175 -30.67 -17.08 -9.12
N GLU A 176 -29.83 -18.11 -9.07
CA GLU A 176 -29.98 -19.21 -8.11
C GLU A 176 -29.91 -18.71 -6.66
N GLY A 177 -28.94 -17.84 -6.36
CA GLY A 177 -28.75 -17.27 -5.03
C GLY A 177 -29.79 -16.22 -4.63
N THR A 178 -30.67 -15.79 -5.56
CA THR A 178 -31.83 -14.92 -5.29
C THR A 178 -33.17 -15.62 -5.48
N SER A 179 -33.19 -16.94 -5.67
CA SER A 179 -34.40 -17.74 -5.92
C SER A 179 -35.44 -17.69 -4.80
N HIS A 180 -35.04 -17.33 -3.58
CA HIS A 180 -35.95 -17.11 -2.44
C HIS A 180 -36.74 -15.81 -2.54
N LEU A 181 -36.41 -14.92 -3.47
CA LEU A 181 -37.19 -13.72 -3.79
C LEU A 181 -38.16 -14.03 -4.95
N PRO A 182 -39.48 -14.16 -4.68
CA PRO A 182 -40.48 -14.36 -5.72
C PRO A 182 -40.37 -13.34 -6.87
N GLU A 183 -40.40 -13.84 -8.10
CA GLU A 183 -40.35 -13.09 -9.37
C GLU A 183 -39.12 -12.20 -9.59
N PHE A 184 -38.12 -12.22 -8.70
CA PHE A 184 -36.96 -11.32 -8.77
C PHE A 184 -36.24 -11.41 -10.12
N LYS A 185 -35.84 -12.61 -10.54
CA LYS A 185 -35.19 -12.82 -11.85
C LYS A 185 -36.06 -12.31 -12.99
N ASN A 186 -37.35 -12.62 -12.99
CA ASN A 186 -38.24 -12.34 -14.10
C ASN A 186 -38.44 -10.84 -14.29
N ASP A 187 -38.78 -10.12 -13.23
CA ASP A 187 -39.04 -8.68 -13.27
C ASP A 187 -37.76 -7.88 -13.59
N VAL A 188 -36.62 -8.26 -12.98
CA VAL A 188 -35.31 -7.60 -13.24
C VAL A 188 -34.88 -7.80 -14.68
N LEU A 189 -35.02 -9.02 -15.21
CA LEU A 189 -34.65 -9.31 -16.59
C LEU A 189 -35.64 -8.69 -17.60
N GLU A 190 -36.92 -8.55 -17.27
CA GLU A 190 -37.89 -7.88 -18.15
C GLU A 190 -37.58 -6.39 -18.31
N TYR A 191 -37.19 -5.71 -17.23
CA TYR A 191 -36.66 -4.35 -17.29
C TYR A 191 -35.40 -4.29 -18.17
N TRP A 192 -34.44 -5.18 -17.94
CA TRP A 192 -33.20 -5.24 -18.71
C TRP A 192 -33.42 -5.49 -20.21
N ARG A 193 -34.36 -6.38 -20.58
CA ARG A 193 -34.73 -6.63 -21.98
C ARG A 193 -35.35 -5.41 -22.64
N SER A 194 -36.20 -4.71 -21.90
CA SER A 194 -36.84 -3.48 -22.36
C SER A 194 -35.81 -2.37 -22.60
N THR A 195 -34.83 -2.22 -21.69
CA THR A 195 -33.73 -1.26 -21.87
C THR A 195 -32.80 -1.64 -23.01
N LEU A 196 -32.48 -2.93 -23.20
CA LEU A 196 -31.67 -3.38 -24.35
C LEU A 196 -32.37 -3.10 -25.69
N THR A 197 -33.69 -3.33 -25.76
CA THR A 197 -34.48 -3.01 -26.96
C THR A 197 -34.42 -1.52 -27.30
N LEU A 198 -34.57 -0.66 -26.30
CA LEU A 198 -34.44 0.79 -26.44
C LEU A 198 -33.01 1.20 -26.85
N ALA A 199 -31.99 0.62 -26.23
CA ALA A 199 -30.60 0.91 -26.52
C ALA A 199 -30.23 0.58 -27.97
N ARG A 200 -30.78 -0.52 -28.53
CA ARG A 200 -30.64 -0.86 -29.95
C ARG A 200 -31.29 0.13 -30.90
N GLN A 201 -32.32 0.87 -30.48
CA GLN A 201 -32.84 1.98 -31.29
C GLN A 201 -31.96 3.22 -31.17
N LEU A 202 -31.49 3.54 -29.95
CA LEU A 202 -30.62 4.68 -29.72
C LEU A 202 -29.29 4.56 -30.48
N ILE A 203 -28.68 3.37 -30.52
CA ILE A 203 -27.42 3.17 -31.24
C ILE A 203 -27.56 3.42 -32.76
N LYS A 204 -28.73 3.15 -33.34
CA LYS A 204 -29.04 3.49 -34.75
C LYS A 204 -29.10 5.01 -34.94
N VAL A 205 -29.69 5.73 -33.99
CA VAL A 205 -29.70 7.19 -34.01
C VAL A 205 -28.29 7.74 -33.86
N PHE A 206 -27.44 7.15 -33.01
CA PHE A 206 -26.03 7.54 -32.90
C PHE A 206 -25.23 7.28 -34.17
N ALA A 207 -25.52 6.20 -34.93
CA ALA A 207 -24.93 6.00 -36.25
C ALA A 207 -25.25 7.19 -37.18
N ILE A 208 -26.52 7.63 -37.21
CA ILE A 208 -26.95 8.80 -37.98
C ILE A 208 -26.25 10.08 -37.49
N CYS A 209 -26.11 10.28 -36.18
CA CYS A 209 -25.39 11.43 -35.62
C CYS A 209 -23.94 11.51 -36.12
N LEU A 210 -23.31 10.36 -36.35
CA LEU A 210 -21.94 10.19 -36.83
C LEU A 210 -21.83 10.10 -38.36
N ASP A 211 -22.92 10.44 -39.06
CA ASP A 211 -22.98 10.50 -40.52
C ASP A 211 -22.75 9.11 -41.18
N LEU A 212 -23.16 8.04 -40.47
CA LEU A 212 -23.09 6.64 -40.91
C LEU A 212 -24.49 6.11 -41.30
N PRO A 213 -24.56 4.98 -42.03
CA PRO A 213 -25.80 4.22 -42.21
C PRO A 213 -26.43 3.84 -40.86
N GLU A 214 -27.77 3.90 -40.75
CA GLU A 214 -28.45 3.67 -39.46
C GLU A 214 -28.21 2.27 -38.87
N ASP A 215 -27.85 1.30 -39.71
CA ASP A 215 -27.59 -0.09 -39.36
C ASP A 215 -26.11 -0.41 -39.11
N TYR A 216 -25.21 0.58 -39.21
CA TYR A 216 -23.77 0.40 -39.10
C TYR A 216 -23.33 -0.37 -37.83
N PHE A 217 -23.96 -0.07 -36.68
CA PHE A 217 -23.60 -0.71 -35.41
C PHE A 217 -24.32 -2.05 -35.14
N ASN A 218 -25.20 -2.52 -36.03
CA ASN A 218 -25.98 -3.75 -35.76
C ASN A 218 -25.09 -4.97 -35.55
N ASP A 219 -24.10 -5.18 -36.41
CA ASP A 219 -23.18 -6.32 -36.30
C ASP A 219 -22.25 -6.17 -35.08
N LEU A 220 -21.76 -4.94 -34.85
CA LEU A 220 -20.92 -4.56 -33.71
C LEU A 220 -21.63 -4.65 -32.36
N THR A 221 -22.96 -4.78 -32.35
CA THR A 221 -23.80 -4.91 -31.15
C THR A 221 -24.71 -6.15 -31.22
N SER A 222 -24.32 -7.15 -32.01
CA SER A 222 -25.04 -8.41 -32.17
C SER A 222 -25.01 -9.26 -30.89
N TYR A 223 -23.92 -9.25 -30.15
CA TYR A 223 -23.77 -9.86 -28.82
C TYR A 223 -23.07 -8.84 -27.90
N PRO A 224 -23.77 -7.74 -27.59
CA PRO A 224 -23.13 -6.56 -27.02
C PRO A 224 -22.69 -6.82 -25.58
N GLY A 225 -21.68 -6.09 -25.12
CA GLY A 225 -21.60 -5.81 -23.68
C GLY A 225 -22.89 -5.10 -23.28
N ALA A 226 -23.72 -5.73 -22.46
CA ALA A 226 -25.02 -5.19 -22.06
C ALA A 226 -25.27 -5.50 -20.59
N ASP A 227 -24.62 -4.73 -19.74
CA ASP A 227 -24.54 -5.01 -18.31
C ASP A 227 -25.66 -4.28 -17.57
N GLY A 228 -26.29 -4.96 -16.62
CA GLY A 228 -27.28 -4.39 -15.72
C GLY A 228 -26.68 -4.20 -14.33
N VAL A 229 -26.90 -3.02 -13.74
CA VAL A 229 -26.51 -2.76 -12.35
C VAL A 229 -27.66 -2.05 -11.65
N PHE A 230 -28.05 -2.55 -10.48
CA PHE A 230 -28.85 -1.79 -9.54
C PHE A 230 -27.96 -1.25 -8.43
N ASN A 231 -28.08 0.03 -8.10
CA ASN A 231 -27.31 0.70 -7.07
C ASN A 231 -28.24 1.21 -5.97
N TYR A 232 -27.87 0.93 -4.73
CA TYR A 232 -28.55 1.43 -3.53
C TYR A 232 -27.58 2.28 -2.72
N TYR A 233 -28.00 3.50 -2.37
CA TYR A 233 -27.23 4.45 -1.58
C TYR A 233 -27.99 4.69 -0.27
N PRO A 234 -27.45 4.25 0.88
CA PRO A 234 -28.12 4.47 2.15
C PRO A 234 -28.24 5.97 2.46
N GLY A 235 -29.35 6.35 3.08
CA GLY A 235 -29.55 7.71 3.59
C GLY A 235 -28.58 8.03 4.73
N LEU A 236 -28.22 9.31 4.86
CA LEU A 236 -27.40 9.79 5.95
C LEU A 236 -28.20 9.89 7.26
N SER A 237 -27.50 9.83 8.40
CA SER A 237 -28.13 10.20 9.67
C SER A 237 -28.50 11.69 9.66
N PRO A 238 -29.53 12.13 10.42
CA PRO A 238 -29.93 13.53 10.48
C PRO A 238 -28.78 14.49 10.82
N GLU A 239 -27.84 14.06 11.65
CA GLU A 239 -26.67 14.83 12.05
C GLU A 239 -25.68 15.01 10.90
N LEU A 240 -25.43 13.94 10.13
CA LEU A 240 -24.55 13.98 8.95
C LEU A 240 -25.17 14.74 7.79
N ALA A 241 -26.51 14.70 7.65
CA ALA A 241 -27.23 15.46 6.64
C ALA A 241 -27.25 16.98 6.93
N GLN A 242 -27.11 17.39 8.20
CA GLN A 242 -27.10 18.81 8.63
C GLN A 242 -25.70 19.40 8.80
N GLY A 243 -24.67 18.55 8.88
CA GLY A 243 -23.28 18.98 9.12
C GLY A 243 -22.53 19.40 7.85
N ASN A 244 -21.56 20.31 8.02
CA ASN A 244 -20.57 20.66 6.99
C ASN A 244 -19.32 19.73 7.06
N GLY A 245 -19.52 18.44 7.34
CA GLY A 245 -18.44 17.45 7.41
C GLY A 245 -17.81 17.15 6.03
N PRO A 246 -16.66 16.44 5.98
CA PRO A 246 -16.02 16.06 4.73
C PRO A 246 -17.01 15.30 3.83
N ILE A 247 -16.96 15.61 2.54
CA ILE A 247 -18.03 15.25 1.62
C ILE A 247 -17.80 13.84 1.04
N ASP A 248 -18.43 12.83 1.66
CA ASP A 248 -18.37 11.46 1.16
C ASP A 248 -19.21 11.26 -0.11
N VAL A 249 -18.60 10.68 -1.15
CA VAL A 249 -19.29 10.31 -2.39
C VAL A 249 -20.11 9.04 -2.20
N GLY A 250 -21.31 9.02 -2.79
CA GLY A 250 -22.04 7.77 -3.03
C GLY A 250 -21.35 6.93 -4.12
N LEU A 251 -20.95 7.59 -5.20
CA LEU A 251 -20.12 7.04 -6.27
C LEU A 251 -19.19 8.15 -6.76
N GLY A 252 -17.88 7.92 -6.70
CA GLY A 252 -16.87 8.90 -7.11
C GLY A 252 -16.97 9.31 -8.58
N ALA A 253 -16.27 10.38 -8.93
CA ALA A 253 -16.20 10.92 -10.27
C ALA A 253 -15.52 9.95 -11.25
N HIS A 254 -16.20 9.69 -12.35
CA HIS A 254 -15.75 8.77 -13.39
C HIS A 254 -16.42 9.09 -14.74
N THR A 255 -15.95 8.41 -15.78
CA THR A 255 -16.63 8.25 -17.06
C THR A 255 -17.05 6.78 -17.22
N ASP A 256 -18.09 6.54 -18.00
CA ASP A 256 -18.52 5.18 -18.31
C ASP A 256 -17.70 4.63 -19.49
N LEU A 257 -17.27 3.36 -19.39
CA LEU A 257 -16.41 2.76 -20.42
C LEU A 257 -17.16 2.32 -21.68
N GLN A 258 -18.43 1.91 -21.55
CA GLN A 258 -19.20 1.35 -22.66
C GLN A 258 -19.61 2.44 -23.70
N CYS A 259 -20.51 2.13 -24.64
CA CYS A 259 -20.91 3.11 -25.67
C CYS A 259 -21.87 4.16 -25.13
N LEU A 260 -22.88 3.72 -24.38
CA LEU A 260 -23.86 4.58 -23.74
C LEU A 260 -24.42 3.92 -22.48
N THR A 261 -24.93 4.74 -21.59
CA THR A 261 -25.63 4.32 -20.37
C THR A 261 -27.06 4.84 -20.41
N ILE A 262 -28.03 4.01 -20.03
CA ILE A 262 -29.43 4.38 -19.81
C ILE A 262 -29.71 4.21 -18.32
N LEU A 263 -29.95 5.31 -17.62
CA LEU A 263 -30.04 5.37 -16.18
C LEU A 263 -31.45 5.77 -15.75
N TRP A 264 -32.14 4.85 -15.08
CA TRP A 264 -33.28 5.20 -14.25
C TRP A 264 -32.78 5.64 -12.87
N GLN A 265 -33.38 6.70 -12.33
CA GLN A 265 -33.13 7.18 -10.97
C GLN A 265 -34.44 7.53 -10.28
N ASP A 266 -34.47 7.32 -8.97
CA ASP A 266 -35.59 7.74 -8.14
C ASP A 266 -35.69 9.27 -8.00
N GLN A 267 -36.65 9.73 -7.20
CA GLN A 267 -36.89 11.16 -6.98
C GLN A 267 -36.00 11.78 -5.88
N VAL A 268 -35.05 11.05 -5.29
CA VAL A 268 -34.13 11.57 -4.25
C VAL A 268 -33.03 12.43 -4.90
N GLY A 269 -32.59 12.06 -6.11
CA GLY A 269 -31.55 12.77 -6.84
C GLY A 269 -30.14 12.48 -6.31
N GLY A 270 -29.17 13.35 -6.63
CA GLY A 270 -27.78 13.20 -6.19
C GLY A 270 -26.77 12.95 -7.32
N LEU A 271 -27.23 12.65 -8.53
CA LEU A 271 -26.38 12.61 -9.72
C LEU A 271 -25.87 14.02 -10.05
N GLN A 272 -24.55 14.14 -10.22
CA GLN A 272 -23.88 15.37 -10.63
C GLN A 272 -23.06 15.12 -11.89
N VAL A 273 -23.13 16.06 -12.83
CA VAL A 273 -22.44 16.02 -14.14
C VAL A 273 -21.48 17.20 -14.19
N LEU A 274 -20.27 16.99 -14.70
CA LEU A 274 -19.29 18.04 -14.89
C LEU A 274 -19.51 18.72 -16.24
N ASN A 275 -19.91 19.98 -16.27
CA ASN A 275 -20.14 20.70 -17.51
C ASN A 275 -18.82 21.16 -18.19
N ASN A 276 -18.92 21.72 -19.39
CA ASN A 276 -17.78 22.23 -20.17
C ASN A 276 -17.03 23.41 -19.52
N HIS A 277 -17.62 24.04 -18.49
CA HIS A 277 -16.99 25.09 -17.70
C HIS A 277 -16.25 24.55 -16.46
N GLY A 278 -16.25 23.23 -16.26
CA GLY A 278 -15.66 22.58 -15.09
C GLY A 278 -16.52 22.73 -13.84
N GLU A 279 -17.81 23.04 -13.96
CA GLU A 279 -18.75 23.16 -12.84
C GLU A 279 -19.55 21.88 -12.65
N TRP A 280 -19.79 21.50 -11.39
CA TRP A 280 -20.71 20.42 -11.08
C TRP A 280 -22.16 20.90 -11.16
N ILE A 281 -22.94 20.33 -12.07
CA ILE A 281 -24.37 20.57 -12.19
C ILE A 281 -25.17 19.35 -11.75
N LYS A 282 -26.27 19.57 -11.02
CA LYS A 282 -27.16 18.49 -10.56
C LYS A 282 -28.09 18.07 -11.68
N ALA A 283 -28.10 16.77 -11.98
CA ALA A 283 -29.07 16.14 -12.86
C ALA A 283 -30.32 15.81 -12.03
N GLN A 284 -31.21 16.80 -11.89
CA GLN A 284 -32.42 16.69 -11.08
C GLN A 284 -33.34 15.55 -11.59
N PRO A 285 -33.92 14.71 -10.73
CA PRO A 285 -34.87 13.70 -11.16
C PRO A 285 -36.07 14.31 -11.89
N ILE A 286 -36.44 13.72 -13.04
CA ILE A 286 -37.65 14.06 -13.77
C ILE A 286 -38.48 12.79 -13.90
N ALA A 287 -39.71 12.81 -13.40
CA ALA A 287 -40.61 11.66 -13.47
C ALA A 287 -40.83 11.17 -14.91
N ASN A 288 -40.95 9.86 -15.09
CA ASN A 288 -41.15 9.20 -16.39
C ASN A 288 -40.03 9.47 -17.42
N THR A 289 -38.79 9.58 -16.94
CA THR A 289 -37.62 9.77 -17.82
C THR A 289 -36.46 8.84 -17.45
N PHE A 290 -35.58 8.60 -18.42
CA PHE A 290 -34.25 8.07 -18.19
C PHE A 290 -33.22 9.15 -18.47
N VAL A 291 -32.10 9.14 -17.75
CA VAL A 291 -30.89 9.86 -18.14
C VAL A 291 -30.11 8.98 -19.11
N VAL A 292 -29.61 9.57 -20.19
CA VAL A 292 -28.71 8.91 -21.14
C VAL A 292 -27.40 9.67 -21.16
N ASN A 293 -26.29 8.94 -21.07
CA ASN A 293 -24.96 9.50 -21.27
C ASN A 293 -24.11 8.68 -22.22
N ILE A 294 -23.17 9.36 -22.87
CA ILE A 294 -22.20 8.76 -23.78
C ILE A 294 -21.03 8.22 -22.95
N GLY A 295 -20.51 7.06 -23.34
CA GLY A 295 -19.31 6.49 -22.74
C GLY A 295 -18.09 6.53 -23.66
N ASP A 296 -16.96 6.07 -23.12
CA ASP A 296 -15.64 6.27 -23.69
C ASP A 296 -15.45 5.60 -25.05
N PHE A 297 -16.05 4.42 -25.29
CA PHE A 297 -15.94 3.79 -26.60
C PHE A 297 -16.58 4.61 -27.71
N LEU A 298 -17.74 5.23 -27.47
CA LEU A 298 -18.42 6.01 -28.48
C LEU A 298 -17.78 7.40 -28.67
N MET A 299 -17.27 8.00 -27.59
CA MET A 299 -16.39 9.18 -27.69
C MET A 299 -15.14 8.89 -28.53
N ARG A 300 -14.48 7.75 -28.29
CA ARG A 300 -13.25 7.36 -29.02
C ARG A 300 -13.54 7.12 -30.51
N MET A 301 -14.56 6.33 -30.83
CA MET A 301 -14.95 6.09 -32.23
C MET A 301 -15.28 7.39 -32.97
N SER A 302 -15.91 8.34 -32.27
CA SER A 302 -16.27 9.65 -32.84
C SER A 302 -15.13 10.67 -32.85
N ASN A 303 -13.89 10.26 -32.55
CA ASN A 303 -12.70 11.13 -32.46
C ASN A 303 -12.89 12.32 -31.50
N GLY A 304 -13.62 12.11 -30.40
CA GLY A 304 -13.92 13.14 -29.40
C GLY A 304 -15.05 14.09 -29.79
N ARG A 305 -15.78 13.84 -30.90
CA ARG A 305 -16.99 14.62 -31.26
C ARG A 305 -18.07 14.45 -30.21
N LEU A 306 -18.45 13.21 -29.90
CA LEU A 306 -19.40 12.91 -28.82
C LEU A 306 -18.65 12.91 -27.48
N LYS A 307 -19.25 13.48 -26.43
CA LYS A 307 -18.57 13.71 -25.14
C LYS A 307 -18.88 12.63 -24.13
N SER A 308 -17.87 11.88 -23.70
CA SER A 308 -17.96 11.06 -22.49
C SER A 308 -17.69 11.95 -21.27
N THR A 309 -18.74 12.22 -20.50
CA THR A 309 -18.70 13.29 -19.51
C THR A 309 -18.57 12.76 -18.09
N VAL A 310 -17.73 13.42 -17.34
CA VAL A 310 -17.41 13.06 -15.96
C VAL A 310 -18.63 13.29 -15.09
N HIS A 311 -18.99 12.28 -14.29
CA HIS A 311 -20.14 12.35 -13.40
C HIS A 311 -19.89 11.59 -12.10
N ARG A 312 -20.64 11.95 -11.06
CA ARG A 312 -20.53 11.39 -9.70
C ARG A 312 -21.89 11.38 -9.00
N VAL A 313 -21.99 10.68 -7.88
CA VAL A 313 -23.22 10.65 -7.06
C VAL A 313 -22.93 11.11 -5.65
N TYR A 314 -23.72 12.08 -5.17
CA TYR A 314 -23.77 12.52 -3.78
C TYR A 314 -25.18 12.35 -3.23
N ASN A 315 -25.40 11.34 -2.37
CA ASN A 315 -26.61 11.29 -1.55
C ASN A 315 -26.36 11.97 -0.20
N ARG A 316 -26.73 13.25 -0.10
CA ARG A 316 -26.65 14.03 1.15
C ARG A 316 -27.96 14.05 1.94
N THR A 317 -28.96 13.29 1.50
CA THR A 317 -30.27 13.28 2.13
C THR A 317 -30.33 12.22 3.23
N THR A 318 -31.32 12.31 4.11
CA THR A 318 -31.64 11.23 5.07
C THR A 318 -32.43 10.09 4.43
N GLN A 319 -32.72 10.18 3.13
CA GLN A 319 -33.49 9.19 2.38
C GLN A 319 -32.56 8.24 1.65
N ASP A 320 -32.92 6.96 1.66
CA ASP A 320 -32.28 5.97 0.81
C ASP A 320 -32.56 6.28 -0.66
N ARG A 321 -31.53 6.13 -1.51
CA ARG A 321 -31.62 6.37 -2.94
C ARG A 321 -31.38 5.09 -3.73
N LEU A 322 -32.18 4.86 -4.76
CA LEU A 322 -32.03 3.78 -5.74
C LEU A 322 -31.76 4.33 -7.14
N SER A 323 -30.95 3.61 -7.91
CA SER A 323 -30.82 3.82 -9.36
C SER A 323 -30.53 2.52 -10.10
N MET A 324 -30.98 2.41 -11.34
CA MET A 324 -30.94 1.18 -12.14
C MET A 324 -30.27 1.40 -13.51
N PRO A 325 -28.96 1.70 -13.58
CA PRO A 325 -28.24 1.85 -14.85
C PRO A 325 -28.19 0.56 -15.67
N PHE A 326 -28.38 0.74 -16.97
CA PHE A 326 -28.10 -0.23 -18.02
C PHE A 326 -26.99 0.32 -18.91
N PHE A 327 -25.96 -0.48 -19.15
CA PHE A 327 -24.83 -0.10 -20.00
C PHE A 327 -24.92 -0.85 -21.32
N LEU A 328 -24.75 -0.17 -22.45
CA LEU A 328 -24.61 -0.78 -23.77
C LEU A 328 -23.21 -0.52 -24.32
N GLY A 329 -22.52 -1.57 -24.74
CA GLY A 329 -21.23 -1.59 -25.43
C GLY A 329 -21.27 -2.38 -26.73
N PHE A 330 -20.13 -2.41 -27.42
CA PHE A 330 -19.92 -3.30 -28.57
C PHE A 330 -19.72 -4.75 -28.11
N ASN A 331 -19.71 -5.69 -29.07
CA ASN A 331 -19.31 -7.06 -28.75
C ASN A 331 -17.87 -7.06 -28.23
N PHE A 332 -17.60 -7.88 -27.21
CA PHE A 332 -16.30 -7.87 -26.55
C PHE A 332 -15.13 -8.32 -27.44
N ASN A 333 -15.39 -9.08 -28.51
CA ASN A 333 -14.37 -9.44 -29.50
C ASN A 333 -13.99 -8.27 -30.43
N GLU A 334 -14.76 -7.18 -30.47
CA GLU A 334 -14.52 -6.05 -31.36
C GLU A 334 -13.31 -5.20 -30.94
N LYS A 335 -12.79 -4.46 -31.93
CA LYS A 335 -11.82 -3.38 -31.71
C LYS A 335 -12.44 -2.05 -32.08
N CYS A 336 -12.51 -1.16 -31.09
CA CYS A 336 -12.95 0.21 -31.24
C CYS A 336 -11.84 1.06 -31.88
N SER A 337 -12.05 1.50 -33.12
CA SER A 337 -11.18 2.42 -33.86
C SER A 337 -11.92 3.69 -34.26
N VAL A 338 -11.18 4.78 -34.47
CA VAL A 338 -11.75 6.04 -34.94
C VAL A 338 -12.44 5.85 -36.29
N LEU A 339 -13.66 6.39 -36.40
CA LEU A 339 -14.47 6.30 -37.61
C LEU A 339 -13.93 7.22 -38.72
N PRO A 340 -13.90 6.76 -39.99
CA PRO A 340 -13.51 7.60 -41.11
C PRO A 340 -14.36 8.87 -41.27
N THR A 341 -15.64 8.83 -40.88
CA THR A 341 -16.54 10.01 -40.92
C THR A 341 -16.19 11.06 -39.86
N CYS A 342 -15.27 10.76 -38.94
CA CYS A 342 -14.86 11.62 -37.85
C CYS A 342 -13.41 12.11 -38.00
N THR A 343 -12.82 11.92 -39.18
CA THR A 343 -11.45 12.33 -39.49
C THR A 343 -11.37 13.08 -40.82
N ASP A 344 -10.44 14.02 -40.87
CA ASP A 344 -10.06 14.73 -42.09
C ASP A 344 -8.60 15.20 -41.98
N GLU A 345 -8.08 15.93 -42.97
CA GLU A 345 -6.71 16.44 -42.97
C GLU A 345 -6.38 17.35 -41.77
N LYS A 346 -7.39 18.00 -41.18
CA LYS A 346 -7.26 18.93 -40.05
C LYS A 346 -7.55 18.27 -38.70
N ASN A 347 -8.30 17.17 -38.68
CA ASN A 347 -8.62 16.37 -37.50
C ASN A 347 -8.27 14.89 -37.75
N PRO A 348 -6.97 14.52 -37.75
CA PRO A 348 -6.56 13.12 -37.88
C PRO A 348 -7.05 12.28 -36.69
N PRO A 349 -7.03 10.94 -36.78
CA PRO A 349 -7.34 10.07 -35.64
C PRO A 349 -6.50 10.42 -34.41
N GLN A 350 -7.15 10.77 -33.30
CA GLN A 350 -6.49 11.09 -32.02
C GLN A 350 -6.30 9.86 -31.14
N TYR A 351 -6.88 8.72 -31.54
CA TYR A 351 -6.97 7.52 -30.74
C TYR A 351 -6.59 6.28 -31.56
N GLU A 352 -5.70 5.45 -31.00
CA GLU A 352 -5.37 4.15 -31.57
C GLU A 352 -6.55 3.15 -31.50
N PRO A 353 -6.57 2.05 -32.25
CA PRO A 353 -7.55 0.99 -32.01
C PRO A 353 -7.39 0.35 -30.61
N ILE A 354 -8.50 0.06 -29.92
CA ILE A 354 -8.51 -0.62 -28.61
C ILE A 354 -9.50 -1.78 -28.58
N SER A 355 -9.15 -2.89 -27.91
CA SER A 355 -10.08 -4.03 -27.74
C SER A 355 -11.17 -3.69 -26.72
N CYS A 356 -12.43 -3.96 -27.09
CA CYS A 356 -13.56 -3.76 -26.19
C CYS A 356 -13.54 -4.75 -25.01
N GLY A 357 -13.30 -6.03 -25.28
CA GLY A 357 -13.27 -7.10 -24.28
C GLY A 357 -12.11 -7.01 -23.32
N GLU A 358 -10.90 -6.73 -23.82
CA GLU A 358 -9.72 -6.58 -22.95
C GLU A 358 -9.85 -5.36 -22.06
N LEU A 359 -10.37 -4.23 -22.56
CA LEU A 359 -10.52 -3.03 -21.73
C LEU A 359 -11.62 -3.18 -20.68
N VAL A 360 -12.77 -3.77 -21.01
CA VAL A 360 -13.82 -4.01 -20.02
C VAL A 360 -13.38 -5.06 -19.01
N SER A 361 -12.69 -6.12 -19.44
CA SER A 361 -12.09 -7.09 -18.52
C SER A 361 -10.98 -6.45 -17.67
N ALA A 362 -10.20 -5.54 -18.26
CA ALA A 362 -9.22 -4.74 -17.54
C ALA A 362 -9.90 -3.79 -16.56
N GLY A 363 -11.06 -3.21 -16.87
CA GLY A 363 -11.86 -2.37 -15.97
C GLY A 363 -12.53 -3.16 -14.84
N ASP A 364 -12.98 -4.38 -15.14
CA ASP A 364 -13.44 -5.37 -14.16
C ASP A 364 -12.29 -5.86 -13.27
N THR A 365 -11.03 -5.75 -13.73
CA THR A 365 -9.79 -6.11 -13.01
C THR A 365 -8.94 -4.89 -12.64
N LEU A 366 -9.40 -3.66 -12.92
CA LEU A 366 -8.69 -2.41 -12.64
C LEU A 366 -8.75 -2.30 -11.13
N PRO A 367 -7.63 -2.00 -10.48
CA PRO A 367 -7.31 -2.81 -9.33
C PRO A 367 -8.19 -2.47 -8.14
N THR A 368 -9.09 -3.39 -7.80
CA THR A 368 -9.38 -3.82 -6.43
C THR A 368 -8.13 -4.47 -5.78
N PHE A 369 -6.91 -4.09 -6.19
CA PHE A 369 -5.64 -4.43 -5.51
C PHE A 369 -5.57 -3.92 -4.07
N TRP A 370 -6.56 -3.12 -3.65
CA TRP A 370 -6.70 -2.62 -2.29
C TRP A 370 -8.01 -3.08 -1.61
N SER A 371 -8.80 -3.98 -2.21
CA SER A 371 -10.04 -4.45 -1.57
C SER A 371 -10.23 -5.96 -1.58
N ASP A 372 -9.71 -6.71 -2.56
CA ASP A 372 -9.97 -8.17 -2.57
C ASP A 372 -9.14 -8.91 -1.51
N ASP A 373 -7.90 -8.47 -1.26
CA ASP A 373 -7.09 -8.95 -0.13
C ASP A 373 -7.56 -8.37 1.21
N ILE A 374 -8.34 -7.28 1.22
CA ILE A 374 -8.90 -6.68 2.44
C ILE A 374 -10.27 -7.24 2.78
N ASP A 375 -11.12 -7.63 1.83
CA ASP A 375 -12.48 -8.12 2.09
C ASP A 375 -12.53 -9.64 2.29
N GLN A 376 -11.65 -10.40 1.64
CA GLN A 376 -11.44 -11.82 1.96
C GLN A 376 -10.71 -11.98 3.30
N TRP A 377 -9.78 -11.06 3.61
CA TRP A 377 -9.23 -10.88 4.95
C TRP A 377 -10.31 -10.40 5.92
N ASN A 378 -11.09 -9.36 5.66
CA ASN A 378 -12.16 -8.87 6.54
C ASN A 378 -13.25 -9.92 6.76
N PHE A 379 -13.57 -10.80 5.81
CA PHE A 379 -14.55 -11.86 6.02
C PHE A 379 -13.98 -13.01 6.88
N GLN A 380 -12.70 -13.35 6.72
CA GLN A 380 -12.00 -14.33 7.57
C GLN A 380 -11.63 -13.73 8.96
N VAL A 381 -11.43 -12.41 9.04
CA VAL A 381 -11.08 -11.61 10.24
C VAL A 381 -12.33 -11.18 11.02
N ASN A 382 -13.47 -10.89 10.37
CA ASN A 382 -14.71 -10.54 11.09
C ASN A 382 -15.38 -11.76 11.76
N ASN A 383 -15.10 -12.98 11.28
CA ASN A 383 -15.55 -14.21 11.94
C ASN A 383 -14.50 -14.83 12.87
N SER A 384 -13.31 -14.25 12.96
CA SER A 384 -12.23 -14.69 13.85
C SER A 384 -11.64 -13.45 14.53
N GLN A 385 -12.19 -13.04 15.69
CA GLN A 385 -11.54 -12.02 16.53
C GLN A 385 -10.05 -12.42 16.73
N PRO A 386 -9.05 -11.55 16.51
CA PRO A 386 -8.94 -10.16 17.00
C PRO A 386 -8.54 -9.10 15.94
N THR A 387 -8.66 -7.83 16.32
CA THR A 387 -8.51 -6.60 15.52
C THR A 387 -7.09 -6.34 14.97
N PHE A 388 -7.01 -5.96 13.70
CA PHE A 388 -5.83 -5.43 13.03
C PHE A 388 -6.11 -3.97 12.63
N LEU A 389 -5.19 -3.05 12.96
CA LEU A 389 -5.30 -1.60 12.72
C LEU A 389 -4.43 -1.23 11.52
N ASN A 390 -4.92 -0.39 10.59
CA ASN A 390 -4.11 0.30 9.60
C ASN A 390 -3.63 1.68 10.12
N ASP A 391 -2.63 2.29 9.49
CA ASP A 391 -2.01 3.57 9.93
C ASP A 391 -3.00 4.77 9.99
N THR A 392 -4.17 4.67 9.34
CA THR A 392 -5.27 5.66 9.42
C THR A 392 -6.33 5.32 10.49
N ASP A 393 -6.36 4.08 10.99
CA ASP A 393 -7.30 3.62 12.02
C ASP A 393 -6.89 4.06 13.44
N LEU A 394 -5.98 5.02 13.60
CA LEU A 394 -5.60 5.59 14.89
C LEU A 394 -6.28 6.94 15.16
N ASP A 395 -7.08 7.43 14.21
CA ASP A 395 -7.84 8.68 14.34
C ASP A 395 -8.97 8.58 15.37
N TRP A 396 -9.52 7.38 15.64
CA TRP A 396 -10.54 7.23 16.70
C TRP A 396 -9.99 7.54 18.10
N PHE A 397 -8.68 7.40 18.32
CA PHE A 397 -8.05 7.75 19.60
C PHE A 397 -8.11 9.27 19.86
N TRP A 398 -8.24 10.08 18.80
CA TRP A 398 -8.21 11.55 18.88
C TRP A 398 -9.58 12.21 18.65
N GLN A 399 -10.56 11.52 18.05
CA GLN A 399 -11.85 12.10 17.73
C GLN A 399 -12.87 12.10 18.90
N ASP A 400 -12.72 11.22 19.90
CA ASP A 400 -13.75 11.01 20.94
C ASP A 400 -13.35 11.36 22.40
N SER A 401 -12.18 11.98 22.64
CA SER A 401 -11.72 12.29 24.02
C SER A 401 -11.70 13.77 24.39
N LEU A 402 -12.70 14.53 23.94
CA LEU A 402 -13.04 15.85 24.51
C LEU A 402 -14.53 15.91 24.88
N VAL A 403 -14.96 14.96 25.72
CA VAL A 403 -16.13 15.20 26.56
C VAL A 403 -15.72 16.23 27.62
N PRO A 404 -16.45 17.34 27.82
CA PRO A 404 -16.22 18.22 28.94
C PRO A 404 -16.48 17.42 30.23
N LEU A 405 -15.41 17.09 30.96
CA LEU A 405 -15.53 16.63 32.34
C LEU A 405 -16.02 17.80 33.18
N GLU A 406 -17.32 17.85 33.48
CA GLU A 406 -17.84 18.64 34.60
C GLU A 406 -17.22 18.08 35.89
N LEU A 407 -16.24 18.78 36.43
CA LEU A 407 -15.72 18.54 37.77
C LEU A 407 -16.72 19.06 38.82
N PRO A 408 -16.79 18.44 40.02
CA PRO A 408 -17.57 18.95 41.14
C PRO A 408 -17.19 20.40 41.50
N SER A 409 -18.20 21.15 41.93
CA SER A 409 -18.39 22.62 41.94
C SER A 409 -17.51 23.48 42.86
N ASP A 410 -16.30 23.08 43.24
CA ASP A 410 -15.68 23.66 44.45
C ASP A 410 -14.34 24.41 44.22
N GLN A 411 -13.91 24.63 42.98
CA GLN A 411 -12.76 25.51 42.70
C GLN A 411 -13.06 26.44 41.52
N VAL A 412 -13.48 27.66 41.87
CA VAL A 412 -13.67 28.79 40.97
C VAL A 412 -12.32 29.26 40.45
N VAL A 413 -12.06 29.04 39.15
CA VAL A 413 -11.19 29.91 38.36
C VAL A 413 -12.02 30.40 37.18
N SER A 414 -12.02 31.72 37.00
CA SER A 414 -12.94 32.49 36.16
C SER A 414 -12.96 32.07 34.67
N PRO A 415 -14.14 32.10 34.01
CA PRO A 415 -14.28 31.78 32.59
C PRO A 415 -13.78 32.98 31.75
N GLY A 416 -12.47 33.06 31.52
CA GLY A 416 -11.87 34.17 30.78
C GLY A 416 -10.59 33.86 30.00
N SER A 417 -9.99 32.66 30.11
CA SER A 417 -8.65 32.39 29.54
C SER A 417 -8.48 31.05 28.81
N LEU A 418 -9.57 30.35 28.47
CA LEU A 418 -9.53 29.11 27.66
C LEU A 418 -9.66 29.36 26.14
N ARG A 419 -9.08 30.46 25.63
CA ARG A 419 -8.86 30.63 24.19
C ARG A 419 -7.38 30.39 23.86
N SER A 420 -7.16 29.57 22.85
CA SER A 420 -5.88 29.24 22.18
C SER A 420 -4.82 28.50 23.01
N ILE A 421 -4.92 27.17 23.04
CA ILE A 421 -3.75 26.29 23.07
C ILE A 421 -3.58 25.73 21.66
N PRO A 422 -2.61 26.20 20.86
CA PRO A 422 -2.29 25.60 19.59
C PRO A 422 -1.40 24.39 19.86
N LEU A 423 -1.96 23.17 19.88
CA LEU A 423 -1.19 21.94 19.69
C LEU A 423 -0.75 21.89 18.23
N SER A 424 0.26 22.70 17.95
CA SER A 424 0.71 23.04 16.62
C SER A 424 1.84 22.09 16.23
N TRP A 425 1.52 21.09 15.42
CA TRP A 425 2.48 20.45 14.52
C TRP A 425 2.90 21.41 13.37
N THR A 426 2.71 22.73 13.54
CA THR A 426 2.70 23.71 12.45
C THR A 426 4.01 24.47 12.24
N THR A 427 5.12 24.11 12.91
CA THR A 427 6.43 24.74 12.65
C THR A 427 7.28 24.04 11.59
N PHE A 428 6.67 23.25 10.70
CA PHE A 428 6.84 23.50 9.28
C PHE A 428 5.45 23.49 8.66
N PRO A 429 4.97 24.59 8.05
CA PRO A 429 3.64 24.64 7.49
C PRO A 429 3.58 23.66 6.31
N GLN A 430 2.97 22.50 6.53
CA GLN A 430 2.16 21.91 5.47
C GLN A 430 0.89 22.76 5.49
N GLU A 431 0.82 23.73 4.58
CA GLU A 431 -0.44 24.37 4.27
C GLU A 431 -1.42 23.22 3.99
N ARG A 432 -2.49 23.16 4.80
CA ARG A 432 -3.66 22.38 4.41
C ARG A 432 -3.98 22.83 3.00
N ASP A 433 -4.32 21.89 2.15
CA ASP A 433 -4.90 22.31 0.90
C ASP A 433 -6.12 23.19 1.18
N GLU A 434 -6.54 23.92 0.17
CA GLU A 434 -7.73 24.79 0.21
C GLU A 434 -9.01 24.10 0.74
N HIS A 435 -9.00 22.77 0.89
CA HIS A 435 -10.10 21.93 1.37
C HIS A 435 -9.90 21.41 2.81
N GLY A 436 -8.82 21.80 3.50
CA GLY A 436 -8.61 21.48 4.90
C GLY A 436 -8.07 20.07 5.16
N HIS A 437 -7.68 19.30 4.14
CA HIS A 437 -7.13 17.96 4.32
C HIS A 437 -5.63 18.00 4.64
N TYR A 438 -5.18 16.98 5.39
CA TYR A 438 -3.76 16.69 5.53
C TYR A 438 -3.34 15.75 4.41
N PRO A 439 -2.44 16.17 3.53
CA PRO A 439 -2.03 15.33 2.41
C PRO A 439 -1.08 14.18 2.88
N PRO A 440 -0.90 13.06 2.15
CA PRO A 440 -0.10 11.88 2.56
C PRO A 440 1.42 12.19 2.58
N PRO A 441 2.25 11.81 3.57
CA PRO A 441 3.55 12.43 3.85
C PRO A 441 4.36 12.88 2.62
N ARG A 442 4.94 14.10 2.65
CA ARG A 442 5.41 14.91 1.51
C ARG A 442 6.02 14.15 0.30
N TYR A 443 6.77 13.06 0.54
CA TYR A 443 7.33 12.18 -0.50
C TYR A 443 6.35 11.35 -1.32
N LEU A 444 5.15 11.11 -0.81
CA LEU A 444 4.05 10.46 -1.52
C LEU A 444 3.16 11.48 -2.24
N GLN A 445 3.32 12.76 -1.92
CA GLN A 445 2.44 13.87 -2.25
C GLN A 445 2.81 14.63 -3.53
N GLU A 446 4.09 14.71 -3.89
CA GLU A 446 4.50 15.53 -5.03
C GLU A 446 4.33 14.81 -6.39
N SER A 447 3.39 15.33 -7.20
CA SER A 447 3.20 14.98 -8.61
C SER A 447 4.18 15.66 -9.57
N LYS A 448 5.15 16.44 -9.05
CA LYS A 448 6.02 17.32 -9.85
C LYS A 448 7.53 17.19 -9.55
N SER A 449 8.08 15.99 -9.43
CA SER A 449 9.52 15.78 -9.65
C SER A 449 9.79 15.46 -11.13
N LYS A 450 9.50 16.41 -12.02
CA LYS A 450 9.92 16.28 -13.44
C LYS A 450 11.44 16.19 -13.49
N LEU A 451 11.98 15.23 -14.24
CA LEU A 451 13.34 15.32 -14.74
C LEU A 451 13.51 16.70 -15.40
N LEU A 452 14.49 17.48 -14.97
CA LEU A 452 14.93 18.69 -15.65
C LEU A 452 15.67 18.28 -16.93
N VAL A 453 14.93 17.77 -17.93
CA VAL A 453 15.44 17.55 -19.28
C VAL A 453 15.25 18.86 -20.04
N THR A 454 16.33 19.60 -20.28
CA THR A 454 16.28 20.69 -21.26
C THR A 454 16.30 20.09 -22.67
N LYS A 455 15.64 20.76 -23.63
CA LYS A 455 15.69 20.40 -25.06
C LYS A 455 17.15 20.46 -25.53
N GLY A 456 17.83 19.32 -25.58
CA GLY A 456 19.24 19.23 -25.97
C GLY A 456 20.00 18.05 -25.36
N GLY A 457 19.46 17.37 -24.33
CA GLY A 457 20.12 16.19 -23.74
C GLY A 457 21.14 16.49 -22.64
N ASP A 458 21.45 17.76 -22.37
CA ASP A 458 22.24 18.16 -21.20
C ASP A 458 21.32 18.37 -19.98
N VAL A 459 21.49 17.49 -18.99
CA VAL A 459 20.82 17.56 -17.69
C VAL A 459 21.67 18.43 -16.78
N ALA A 460 21.26 19.66 -16.47
CA ALA A 460 21.87 20.38 -15.35
C ALA A 460 21.16 19.96 -14.06
N ALA A 461 21.89 19.34 -13.12
CA ALA A 461 21.35 19.07 -11.79
C ALA A 461 20.96 20.41 -11.13
N PRO A 462 19.79 20.50 -10.46
CA PRO A 462 19.42 21.71 -9.76
C PRO A 462 20.49 22.03 -8.71
N ASN A 463 20.96 23.27 -8.66
CA ASN A 463 21.81 23.76 -7.57
C ASN A 463 20.91 23.93 -6.34
N CYS A 464 20.51 22.81 -5.74
CA CYS A 464 19.40 22.74 -4.80
C CYS A 464 19.73 23.21 -3.38
N GLY A 465 20.92 23.79 -3.16
CA GLY A 465 21.35 24.30 -1.86
C GLY A 465 21.63 23.22 -0.80
N PHE A 466 21.20 21.97 -0.99
CA PHE A 466 21.54 20.87 -0.11
C PHE A 466 23.03 20.57 -0.19
N PRO A 467 23.77 20.63 0.94
CA PRO A 467 25.20 20.40 0.95
C PRO A 467 25.61 19.09 0.22
N ILE A 468 24.82 18.02 0.32
CA ILE A 468 25.17 16.66 -0.18
C ILE A 468 25.20 16.56 -1.70
N CYS A 469 24.46 17.42 -2.38
CA CYS A 469 24.53 17.53 -3.83
C CYS A 469 25.83 18.24 -4.29
N SER A 470 26.41 19.09 -3.43
CA SER A 470 27.68 19.79 -3.68
C SER A 470 28.90 18.92 -3.37
N ALA A 471 28.80 17.99 -2.41
CA ALA A 471 29.88 17.05 -2.08
C ALA A 471 30.14 15.97 -3.14
N LEU A 472 29.17 15.64 -3.99
CA LEU A 472 29.36 14.66 -5.06
C LEU A 472 30.14 15.29 -6.23
N THR A 473 31.47 15.17 -6.20
CA THR A 473 32.38 15.62 -7.27
C THR A 473 32.52 14.56 -8.37
N GLN A 474 33.11 14.93 -9.51
CA GLN A 474 33.40 13.98 -10.58
C GLN A 474 34.35 12.87 -10.13
N ASP A 475 35.36 13.21 -9.31
CA ASP A 475 36.30 12.23 -8.76
C ASP A 475 35.59 11.26 -7.81
N LYS A 476 34.71 11.78 -6.94
CA LYS A 476 33.95 10.94 -6.01
C LYS A 476 32.95 10.03 -6.74
N ARG A 477 32.37 10.49 -7.84
CA ARG A 477 31.57 9.66 -8.73
C ARG A 477 32.38 8.48 -9.29
N VAL A 478 33.62 8.72 -9.73
CA VAL A 478 34.46 7.64 -10.27
C VAL A 478 34.77 6.62 -9.19
N GLU A 479 35.14 7.06 -7.98
CA GLU A 479 35.37 6.18 -6.83
C GLU A 479 34.15 5.29 -6.54
N LEU A 480 32.95 5.89 -6.43
CA LEU A 480 31.71 5.15 -6.17
C LEU A 480 31.40 4.11 -7.25
N LEU A 481 31.66 4.41 -8.53
CA LEU A 481 31.43 3.47 -9.63
C LEU A 481 32.44 2.32 -9.62
N MET A 482 33.68 2.56 -9.20
CA MET A 482 34.67 1.49 -9.01
C MET A 482 34.21 0.55 -7.87
N ASP A 483 33.78 1.11 -6.74
CA ASP A 483 33.25 0.32 -5.62
C ASP A 483 32.01 -0.50 -5.99
N LEU A 484 31.11 0.06 -6.82
CA LEU A 484 29.91 -0.64 -7.27
C LEU A 484 30.23 -1.78 -8.25
N ARG A 485 31.25 -1.59 -9.10
CA ARG A 485 31.71 -2.61 -10.05
C ARG A 485 32.25 -3.86 -9.37
N ASP A 486 32.81 -3.71 -8.17
CA ASP A 486 33.27 -4.84 -7.35
C ASP A 486 32.10 -5.65 -6.77
N LEU A 487 30.89 -5.09 -6.75
CA LEU A 487 29.69 -5.72 -6.21
C LEU A 487 28.77 -6.30 -7.28
N MET A 488 28.68 -5.66 -8.44
CA MET A 488 27.80 -6.10 -9.52
C MET A 488 28.30 -5.67 -10.89
N THR A 489 27.79 -6.34 -11.93
CA THR A 489 28.09 -5.94 -13.31
C THR A 489 27.35 -4.65 -13.65
N ILE A 490 28.10 -3.61 -14.01
CA ILE A 490 27.57 -2.31 -14.40
C ILE A 490 28.13 -1.88 -15.75
N ASP A 491 27.32 -1.19 -16.56
CA ASP A 491 27.83 -0.40 -17.69
C ASP A 491 28.01 1.05 -17.22
N ALA A 492 29.24 1.45 -16.91
CA ALA A 492 29.55 2.80 -16.44
C ALA A 492 29.22 3.91 -17.45
N ARG A 493 28.91 3.55 -18.71
CA ARG A 493 28.45 4.47 -19.76
C ARG A 493 26.94 4.70 -19.74
N ASP A 494 26.20 3.95 -18.93
CA ASP A 494 24.76 4.14 -18.77
C ASP A 494 24.48 5.56 -18.24
N PRO A 495 23.56 6.33 -18.88
CA PRO A 495 23.20 7.68 -18.45
C PRO A 495 22.76 7.79 -17.00
N ILE A 496 22.24 6.73 -16.38
CA ILE A 496 21.85 6.71 -14.96
C ILE A 496 23.06 6.93 -14.04
N PHE A 497 24.25 6.50 -14.44
CA PHE A 497 25.47 6.71 -13.68
C PHE A 497 26.11 8.06 -13.96
N SER A 498 25.47 8.97 -14.70
CA SER A 498 25.97 10.34 -14.87
C SER A 498 26.00 11.10 -13.54
N LEU A 499 26.94 12.04 -13.41
CA LEU A 499 27.08 12.87 -12.19
C LEU A 499 25.75 13.57 -11.86
N ASN A 500 25.04 14.05 -12.89
CA ASN A 500 23.78 14.75 -12.73
C ASN A 500 22.66 13.84 -12.25
N SER A 501 22.56 12.61 -12.78
CA SER A 501 21.55 11.65 -12.33
C SER A 501 21.81 11.20 -10.88
N MET A 502 23.07 10.95 -10.50
CA MET A 502 23.42 10.62 -9.12
C MET A 502 23.11 11.77 -8.15
N LYS A 503 23.44 13.03 -8.51
CA LYS A 503 23.06 14.22 -7.73
C LYS A 503 21.55 14.37 -7.59
N GLN A 504 20.80 14.04 -8.64
CA GLN A 504 19.34 14.08 -8.61
C GLN A 504 18.75 13.02 -7.66
N GLY A 505 19.33 11.82 -7.62
CA GLY A 505 18.96 10.79 -6.64
C GLY A 505 19.16 11.30 -5.20
N ILE A 506 20.34 11.88 -4.91
CA ILE A 506 20.61 12.48 -3.60
C ILE A 506 19.59 13.59 -3.27
N HIS A 507 19.32 14.48 -4.22
CA HIS A 507 18.38 15.58 -4.02
C HIS A 507 16.98 15.08 -3.63
N LEU A 508 16.46 14.09 -4.35
CA LEU A 508 15.15 13.51 -4.08
C LEU A 508 15.13 12.81 -2.73
N TYR A 509 16.17 12.04 -2.39
CA TYR A 509 16.29 11.46 -1.05
C TYR A 509 16.23 12.53 0.04
N SER A 510 17.03 13.60 -0.09
CA SER A 510 17.10 14.66 0.91
C SER A 510 15.81 15.45 1.07
N ARG A 511 15.07 15.66 -0.03
CA ARG A 511 13.83 16.42 -0.03
C ARG A 511 12.65 15.62 0.51
N GLU A 512 12.61 14.34 0.18
CA GLU A 512 11.41 13.51 0.34
C GLU A 512 11.54 12.51 1.50
N ILE A 513 12.69 11.85 1.61
CA ILE A 513 12.86 10.73 2.54
C ILE A 513 13.51 11.20 3.85
N ALA A 514 14.57 12.00 3.75
CA ALA A 514 15.34 12.46 4.91
C ALA A 514 14.54 13.36 5.86
N THR A 515 13.47 14.00 5.38
CA THR A 515 12.56 14.82 6.18
C THR A 515 11.68 13.97 7.11
N GLU A 516 11.23 12.80 6.66
CA GLU A 516 10.45 11.88 7.49
C GLU A 516 11.36 10.97 8.32
N TYR A 517 12.42 10.46 7.69
CA TYR A 517 13.39 9.57 8.32
C TYR A 517 14.67 10.35 8.65
N CYS A 518 14.56 11.26 9.60
CA CYS A 518 15.61 12.19 9.97
C CYS A 518 16.64 11.53 10.92
N PHE A 519 17.51 10.65 10.40
CA PHE A 519 18.51 9.91 11.18
C PHE A 519 19.93 9.93 10.59
N ILE A 520 20.11 10.59 9.44
CA ILE A 520 21.41 10.76 8.78
C ILE A 520 21.78 12.25 8.82
N HIS A 521 22.79 12.58 9.60
CA HIS A 521 23.29 13.95 9.68
C HIS A 521 24.14 14.31 8.45
N ARG A 522 24.06 15.56 8.01
CA ARG A 522 24.78 15.99 6.79
C ARG A 522 26.30 15.84 6.90
N GLU A 523 26.87 16.12 8.07
CA GLU A 523 28.34 16.12 8.30
C GLU A 523 28.98 14.74 8.09
N LEU A 524 28.19 13.66 8.10
CA LEU A 524 28.65 12.31 7.75
C LEU A 524 29.13 12.19 6.29
N PHE A 525 28.86 13.22 5.45
CA PHE A 525 29.27 13.29 4.05
C PHE A 525 30.21 14.49 3.73
N PHE A 526 30.37 15.50 4.60
CA PHE A 526 31.15 16.76 4.37
C PHE A 526 32.56 16.74 4.92
N ILE A 527 33.21 15.58 4.96
CA ILE A 527 34.49 15.42 5.62
C ILE A 527 35.64 16.19 4.91
N TYR A 528 35.42 16.94 3.82
CA TYR A 528 36.52 17.34 2.92
C TYR A 528 37.00 18.79 2.99
N ASP A 529 36.27 19.74 3.60
CA ASP A 529 36.59 21.17 3.46
C ASP A 529 37.07 21.89 4.74
N ARG A 530 37.16 21.19 5.88
CA ARG A 530 37.73 21.71 7.13
C ARG A 530 38.52 20.61 7.86
N ASP A 531 39.84 20.59 7.69
CA ASP A 531 40.73 19.53 8.20
C ASP A 531 40.49 19.18 9.69
N ASN A 532 40.23 20.18 10.53
CA ASN A 532 39.99 19.98 11.96
C ASN A 532 38.67 19.25 12.30
N ILE A 533 37.61 19.42 11.49
CA ILE A 533 36.32 18.74 11.70
C ILE A 533 36.39 17.31 11.16
N ARG A 534 37.05 17.14 10.02
CA ARG A 534 37.34 15.83 9.42
C ARG A 534 38.02 14.88 10.39
N GLU A 535 39.13 15.32 10.98
CA GLU A 535 39.91 14.52 11.92
C GLU A 535 39.10 14.18 13.16
N ALA A 536 38.30 15.13 13.67
CA ALA A 536 37.41 14.89 14.80
C ALA A 536 36.34 13.83 14.51
N PHE A 537 35.70 13.87 13.34
CA PHE A 537 34.71 12.85 12.96
C PHE A 537 35.35 11.48 12.70
N LEU A 538 36.54 11.44 12.10
CA LEU A 538 37.30 10.20 11.93
C LEU A 538 37.71 9.57 13.26
N GLU A 539 38.14 10.40 14.22
CA GLU A 539 38.50 9.94 15.56
C GLU A 539 37.28 9.39 16.33
N VAL A 540 36.13 10.06 16.20
CA VAL A 540 34.89 9.69 16.90
C VAL A 540 34.23 8.46 16.28
N LEU A 541 34.01 8.46 14.96
CA LEU A 541 33.35 7.34 14.26
C LEU A 541 34.28 6.13 14.08
N GLY A 542 35.60 6.34 14.20
CA GLY A 542 36.65 5.33 14.02
C GLY A 542 36.93 4.97 12.56
N GLU A 543 36.00 5.25 11.64
CA GLU A 543 36.15 5.03 10.19
C GLU A 543 35.29 6.00 9.37
N GLN A 544 35.61 6.16 8.09
CA GLN A 544 34.76 6.92 7.17
C GLN A 544 33.48 6.14 6.84
N SER A 545 32.40 6.88 6.59
CA SER A 545 31.17 6.33 6.05
C SER A 545 31.45 5.54 4.76
N GLY A 546 31.01 4.29 4.72
CA GLY A 546 31.17 3.43 3.55
C GLY A 546 30.42 3.95 2.32
N PRO A 547 30.92 3.67 1.09
CA PRO A 547 30.24 4.05 -0.16
C PRO A 547 28.83 3.45 -0.29
N GLU A 548 28.55 2.37 0.44
CA GLU A 548 27.25 1.69 0.47
C GLU A 548 26.12 2.61 0.98
N LEU A 549 26.40 3.44 1.98
CA LEU A 549 25.41 4.36 2.53
C LEU A 549 24.98 5.38 1.46
N LEU A 550 25.94 5.87 0.69
CA LEU A 550 25.67 6.84 -0.37
C LEU A 550 24.96 6.18 -1.55
N TRP A 551 25.31 4.94 -1.90
CA TRP A 551 24.57 4.17 -2.91
C TRP A 551 23.13 3.85 -2.47
N ALA A 552 22.89 3.56 -1.19
CA ALA A 552 21.54 3.35 -0.66
C ALA A 552 20.71 4.64 -0.78
N ILE A 553 21.30 5.80 -0.48
CA ILE A 553 20.68 7.13 -0.66
C ILE A 553 20.35 7.40 -2.13
N ILE A 554 21.34 7.25 -3.02
CA ILE A 554 21.20 7.52 -4.45
C ILE A 554 20.13 6.62 -5.07
N SER A 555 20.24 5.30 -4.85
CA SER A 555 19.32 4.33 -5.46
C SER A 555 17.90 4.45 -4.91
N PHE A 556 17.73 4.82 -3.64
CA PHE A 556 16.40 5.08 -3.10
C PHE A 556 15.80 6.36 -3.68
N GLY A 557 16.58 7.44 -3.76
CA GLY A 557 16.14 8.66 -4.44
C GLY A 557 15.81 8.43 -5.93
N TRP A 558 16.52 7.53 -6.61
CA TRP A 558 16.21 7.15 -7.98
C TRP A 558 14.86 6.45 -8.15
N ALA A 559 14.45 5.62 -7.20
CA ALA A 559 13.11 5.01 -7.24
C ALA A 559 11.98 6.04 -7.18
N PHE A 560 12.24 7.26 -6.69
CA PHE A 560 11.29 8.37 -6.71
C PHE A 560 11.37 9.25 -7.96
N MET A 561 12.32 9.01 -8.87
CA MET A 561 12.32 9.67 -10.17
C MET A 561 11.16 9.12 -10.99
N ARG A 562 10.06 9.87 -11.11
CA ARG A 562 8.89 9.53 -11.96
C ARG A 562 9.22 9.68 -13.46
N SER A 563 10.27 9.01 -13.92
CA SER A 563 10.51 8.82 -15.34
C SER A 563 9.69 7.62 -15.80
N HIS A 564 9.16 7.64 -17.02
CA HIS A 564 8.40 6.52 -17.61
C HIS A 564 9.33 5.33 -17.96
N ASP A 565 10.49 5.22 -17.30
CA ASP A 565 11.57 4.32 -17.66
C ASP A 565 11.72 3.21 -16.61
N HIS A 566 11.19 2.02 -16.93
CA HIS A 566 11.34 0.80 -16.13
C HIS A 566 12.81 0.42 -15.86
N HIS A 567 13.76 1.00 -16.60
CA HIS A 567 15.20 0.78 -16.42
C HIS A 567 15.72 1.31 -15.08
N GLN A 568 15.30 2.50 -14.63
CA GLN A 568 15.87 3.14 -13.43
C GLN A 568 15.48 2.42 -12.14
N THR A 569 14.19 2.08 -11.99
CA THR A 569 13.68 1.29 -10.86
C THR A 569 14.33 -0.09 -10.82
N ARG A 570 14.58 -0.69 -11.99
CA ARG A 570 15.28 -1.97 -12.10
C ARG A 570 16.73 -1.86 -11.64
N VAL A 571 17.50 -0.88 -12.13
CA VAL A 571 18.89 -0.66 -11.70
C VAL A 571 18.96 -0.34 -10.20
N ALA A 572 18.04 0.47 -9.67
CA ALA A 572 17.95 0.74 -8.24
C ALA A 572 17.70 -0.54 -7.43
N GLY A 573 16.78 -1.40 -7.86
CA GLY A 573 16.54 -2.71 -7.24
C GLY A 573 17.76 -3.64 -7.30
N ASP A 574 18.50 -3.63 -8.41
CA ASP A 574 19.72 -4.42 -8.57
C ASP A 574 20.84 -3.95 -7.61
N ILE A 575 21.04 -2.64 -7.50
CA ILE A 575 21.98 -2.03 -6.54
C ILE A 575 21.57 -2.37 -5.10
N GLN A 576 20.30 -2.20 -4.74
CA GLN A 576 19.80 -2.50 -3.40
C GLN A 576 19.99 -3.98 -3.02
N ARG A 577 19.83 -4.91 -3.96
CA ARG A 577 20.16 -6.33 -3.76
C ARG A 577 21.65 -6.56 -3.52
N ALA A 578 22.53 -5.91 -4.29
CA ALA A 578 23.97 -6.00 -4.12
C ALA A 578 24.44 -5.41 -2.77
N LEU A 579 23.92 -4.23 -2.40
CA LEU A 579 24.19 -3.58 -1.11
C LEU A 579 23.73 -4.43 0.07
N ARG A 580 22.52 -5.01 -0.01
CA ARG A 580 21.98 -5.92 1.00
C ARG A 580 22.90 -7.10 1.25
N ALA A 581 23.43 -7.72 0.19
CA ALA A 581 24.39 -8.81 0.30
C ALA A 581 25.67 -8.38 1.02
N LYS A 582 26.24 -7.24 0.62
CA LYS A 582 27.46 -6.71 1.24
C LYS A 582 27.26 -6.38 2.72
N VAL A 583 26.21 -5.62 3.06
CA VAL A 583 25.90 -5.18 4.42
C VAL A 583 25.67 -6.35 5.37
N LEU A 584 24.84 -7.33 4.96
CA LEU A 584 24.52 -8.48 5.81
C LEU A 584 25.69 -9.47 5.95
N SER A 585 26.63 -9.49 5.00
CA SER A 585 27.87 -10.28 5.09
C SER A 585 28.97 -9.61 5.93
N HIS A 586 28.80 -8.34 6.30
CA HIS A 586 29.83 -7.55 6.96
C HIS A 586 30.16 -8.09 8.36
N PRO A 587 31.43 -8.44 8.67
CA PRO A 587 31.79 -9.09 9.93
C PRO A 587 31.40 -8.31 11.18
N ARG A 588 31.45 -6.97 11.10
CA ARG A 588 31.11 -6.08 12.21
C ARG A 588 29.61 -5.98 12.48
N LEU A 589 28.73 -6.40 11.56
CA LEU A 589 27.28 -6.29 11.75
C LEU A 589 26.79 -7.11 12.97
N ALA A 590 27.39 -8.29 13.17
CA ALA A 590 27.05 -9.20 14.26
C ALA A 590 27.72 -8.84 15.59
N SER A 591 28.88 -8.16 15.56
CA SER A 591 29.68 -7.86 16.74
C SER A 591 29.52 -6.42 17.22
N SER A 592 30.09 -5.46 16.47
CA SER A 592 30.07 -4.03 16.79
C SER A 592 29.84 -3.22 15.51
N PRO A 593 28.57 -3.09 15.08
CA PRO A 593 28.25 -2.44 13.82
C PRO A 593 28.55 -0.95 13.89
N PRO A 594 29.27 -0.37 12.89
CA PRO A 594 29.44 1.07 12.78
C PRO A 594 28.12 1.74 12.37
N LEU A 595 27.99 3.04 12.67
CA LEU A 595 26.77 3.81 12.42
C LEU A 595 26.30 3.73 10.96
N TRP A 596 27.20 3.98 10.00
CA TRP A 596 26.86 3.96 8.57
C TRP A 596 26.30 2.61 8.12
N LEU A 597 26.76 1.50 8.71
CA LEU A 597 26.33 0.16 8.32
C LEU A 597 24.88 -0.11 8.75
N VAL A 598 24.49 0.34 9.94
CA VAL A 598 23.10 0.21 10.43
C VAL A 598 22.17 1.18 9.69
N GLN A 599 22.63 2.40 9.40
CA GLN A 599 21.91 3.37 8.57
C GLN A 599 21.64 2.81 7.17
N THR A 600 22.65 2.19 6.56
CA THR A 600 22.53 1.55 5.24
C THR A 600 21.53 0.39 5.29
N LEU A 601 21.63 -0.48 6.31
CA LEU A 601 20.68 -1.58 6.50
C LEU A 601 19.24 -1.07 6.65
N PHE A 602 19.03 0.00 7.42
CA PHE A 602 17.71 0.62 7.55
C PHE A 602 17.16 1.07 6.20
N LEU A 603 17.94 1.82 5.41
CA LEU A 603 17.51 2.29 4.09
C LEU A 603 17.22 1.16 3.10
N ILE A 604 18.01 0.08 3.12
CA ILE A 604 17.78 -1.10 2.27
C ILE A 604 16.43 -1.74 2.60
N LEU A 605 16.12 -1.93 3.89
CA LEU A 605 14.87 -2.55 4.32
C LEU A 605 13.67 -1.62 4.10
N LEU A 606 13.87 -0.31 4.26
CA LEU A 606 12.87 0.71 3.97
C LEU A 606 12.55 0.77 2.48
N PHE A 607 13.57 0.75 1.61
CA PHE A 607 13.41 0.63 0.16
C PHE A 607 12.64 -0.65 -0.19
N ALA A 608 13.09 -1.78 0.33
CA ALA A 608 12.53 -3.08 0.03
C ALA A 608 11.03 -3.19 0.42
N ARG A 609 10.61 -2.44 1.45
CA ARG A 609 9.23 -2.35 1.90
C ARG A 609 8.36 -1.46 1.03
N TYR A 610 8.85 -0.28 0.64
CA TYR A 610 8.01 0.75 0.01
C TYR A 610 8.19 0.85 -1.51
N GLN A 611 9.34 0.46 -2.03
CA GLN A 611 9.71 0.57 -3.46
C GLN A 611 10.15 -0.77 -4.06
N GLY A 612 10.35 -1.80 -3.23
CA GLY A 612 10.76 -3.13 -3.63
C GLY A 612 9.62 -3.96 -4.23
N GLY A 613 9.98 -4.97 -5.04
CA GLY A 613 9.04 -5.99 -5.47
C GLY A 613 8.68 -6.96 -4.32
N ALA A 614 7.86 -7.97 -4.62
CA ALA A 614 7.43 -8.94 -3.61
C ALA A 614 8.61 -9.69 -2.94
N GLU A 615 9.68 -9.98 -3.69
CA GLU A 615 10.88 -10.63 -3.16
C GLU A 615 11.65 -9.72 -2.20
N GLU A 616 11.80 -8.44 -2.55
CA GLU A 616 12.39 -7.43 -1.68
C GLU A 616 11.57 -7.23 -0.41
N TYR A 617 10.24 -7.14 -0.53
CA TYR A 617 9.34 -7.02 0.61
C TYR A 617 9.46 -8.20 1.59
N GLY A 618 9.46 -9.44 1.07
CA GLY A 618 9.66 -10.64 1.90
C GLY A 618 11.00 -10.63 2.65
N ALA A 619 12.06 -10.16 2.00
CA ALA A 619 13.36 -9.98 2.64
C ALA A 619 13.35 -8.88 3.71
N ALA A 620 12.60 -7.78 3.50
CA ALA A 620 12.45 -6.72 4.49
C ALA A 620 11.85 -7.25 5.80
N SER A 621 10.80 -8.06 5.69
CA SER A 621 10.16 -8.73 6.83
C SER A 621 11.09 -9.73 7.51
N LEU A 622 11.84 -10.52 6.73
CA LEU A 622 12.78 -11.52 7.28
C LEU A 622 13.94 -10.88 8.07
N PHE A 623 14.48 -9.76 7.57
CA PHE A 623 15.67 -9.11 8.14
C PHE A 623 15.35 -7.97 9.12
N HIS A 624 14.08 -7.67 9.39
CA HIS A 624 13.66 -6.69 10.39
C HIS A 624 14.27 -6.96 11.78
N GLY A 625 14.23 -8.22 12.23
CA GLY A 625 14.88 -8.64 13.48
C GLY A 625 16.40 -8.45 13.50
N VAL A 626 17.07 -8.54 12.33
CA VAL A 626 18.53 -8.30 12.22
C VAL A 626 18.86 -6.84 12.45
N LEU A 627 18.07 -5.93 11.88
CA LEU A 627 18.19 -4.49 12.07
C LEU A 627 18.00 -4.08 13.53
N LEU A 628 16.98 -4.65 14.20
CA LEU A 628 16.75 -4.42 15.64
C LEU A 628 17.95 -4.84 16.49
N GLY A 629 18.49 -6.03 16.24
CA GLY A 629 19.71 -6.47 16.93
C GLY A 629 20.92 -5.57 16.66
N ALA A 630 21.07 -5.10 15.42
CA ALA A 630 22.17 -4.24 15.02
C ALA A 630 22.08 -2.86 15.69
N VAL A 631 20.89 -2.24 15.73
CA VAL A 631 20.71 -0.91 16.33
C VAL A 631 20.93 -0.94 17.85
N LEU A 632 20.50 -2.00 18.54
CA LEU A 632 20.74 -2.16 19.98
C LEU A 632 22.23 -2.35 20.31
N ARG A 633 23.00 -3.03 19.45
CA ARG A 633 24.47 -3.15 19.61
C ARG A 633 25.18 -1.83 19.34
N LEU A 634 24.77 -1.12 18.29
CA LEU A 634 25.28 0.22 17.97
C LEU A 634 25.07 1.17 19.16
N ASP A 635 23.89 1.15 19.76
CA ASP A 635 23.56 1.99 20.91
C ASP A 635 24.47 1.70 22.12
N ARG A 636 24.67 0.42 22.46
CA ARG A 636 25.55 0.02 23.56
C ARG A 636 27.00 0.45 23.34
N GLY A 637 27.53 0.27 22.12
CA GLY A 637 28.90 0.71 21.78
C GLY A 637 29.08 2.21 21.94
N SER A 638 28.11 2.99 21.45
CA SER A 638 28.13 4.45 21.57
C SER A 638 28.07 4.93 23.03
N ARG A 639 27.38 4.23 23.94
CA ARG A 639 27.39 4.55 25.39
C ARG A 639 28.77 4.38 26.01
N THR A 640 29.44 3.27 25.74
CA THR A 640 30.76 2.98 26.32
C THR A 640 31.80 4.02 25.93
N MET A 641 31.75 4.52 24.68
CA MET A 641 32.63 5.59 24.21
C MET A 641 32.40 6.93 24.92
N SER A 642 31.15 7.25 25.28
CA SER A 642 30.84 8.50 26.02
C SER A 642 31.38 8.51 27.46
N VAL A 643 31.54 7.35 28.09
CA VAL A 643 31.94 7.21 29.51
C VAL A 643 33.46 7.16 29.70
N GLN A 644 34.22 6.63 28.74
CA GLN A 644 35.65 6.36 28.90
C GLN A 644 36.59 7.57 28.71
N GLN A 645 36.11 8.76 28.34
CA GLN A 645 36.98 9.91 27.97
C GLN A 645 36.74 11.19 28.79
N GLY A 646 36.45 11.07 30.08
CA GLY A 646 36.23 12.21 30.99
C GLY A 646 37.49 12.94 31.50
N SER A 647 38.61 12.99 30.77
CA SER A 647 39.85 13.54 31.35
C SER A 647 40.83 14.33 30.45
N GLU A 648 40.47 14.76 29.24
CA GLU A 648 41.32 15.68 28.45
C GLU A 648 40.49 16.78 27.78
N GLN A 649 41.06 17.99 27.65
CA GLN A 649 40.44 19.17 27.02
C GLN A 649 39.97 18.81 25.59
N SER A 650 38.68 18.50 25.45
CA SER A 650 38.08 18.14 24.17
C SER A 650 37.99 19.39 23.29
N SER A 651 38.46 19.30 22.05
CA SER A 651 38.25 20.39 21.08
C SER A 651 36.76 20.53 20.76
N ALA A 652 36.28 21.75 20.49
CA ALA A 652 34.88 21.99 20.14
C ALA A 652 34.41 21.13 18.94
N ALA A 653 35.31 20.86 17.98
CA ALA A 653 35.05 19.98 16.85
C ALA A 653 34.80 18.52 17.27
N ARG A 654 35.55 18.02 18.27
CA ARG A 654 35.38 16.67 18.82
C ARG A 654 34.09 16.54 19.63
N GLU A 655 33.70 17.58 20.37
CA GLU A 655 32.43 17.62 21.09
C GLU A 655 31.24 17.62 20.12
N TYR A 656 31.34 18.41 19.05
CA TYR A 656 30.33 18.45 18.00
C TYR A 656 30.20 17.09 17.29
N ALA A 657 31.32 16.45 16.92
CA ALA A 657 31.32 15.13 16.29
C ALA A 657 30.69 14.05 17.19
N LYS A 658 31.04 14.04 18.49
CA LYS A 658 30.43 13.14 19.50
C LYS A 658 28.93 13.35 19.62
N TRP A 659 28.50 14.62 19.61
CA TRP A 659 27.08 14.95 19.66
C TRP A 659 26.34 14.46 18.40
N VAL A 660 26.88 14.72 17.20
CA VAL A 660 26.28 14.29 15.93
C VAL A 660 26.14 12.77 15.84
N GLU A 661 27.19 12.02 16.22
CA GLU A 661 27.12 10.56 16.25
C GLU A 661 26.03 10.09 17.22
N ALA A 662 26.09 10.56 18.47
CA ALA A 662 25.14 10.14 19.50
C ALA A 662 23.70 10.47 19.08
N GLU A 663 23.46 11.64 18.53
CA GLU A 663 22.13 12.07 18.09
C GLU A 663 21.64 11.30 16.85
N SER A 664 22.53 10.96 15.93
CA SER A 664 22.22 10.09 14.78
C SER A 664 21.79 8.69 15.25
N VAL A 665 22.48 8.13 16.24
CA VAL A 665 22.13 6.83 16.85
C VAL A 665 20.74 6.91 17.52
N ARG A 666 20.48 7.95 18.32
CA ARG A 666 19.19 8.15 19.00
C ARG A 666 18.02 8.25 18.01
N ARG A 667 18.19 9.02 16.95
CA ARG A 667 17.17 9.18 15.90
C ARG A 667 16.94 7.88 15.13
N LEU A 668 18.00 7.15 14.79
CA LEU A 668 17.89 5.86 14.11
C LEU A 668 17.14 4.83 14.96
N ILE A 669 17.41 4.79 16.27
CA ILE A 669 16.70 3.92 17.22
C ILE A 669 15.20 4.17 17.19
N VAL A 670 14.78 5.44 17.27
CA VAL A 670 13.35 5.80 17.23
C VAL A 670 12.72 5.37 15.90
N GLN A 671 13.41 5.57 14.77
CA GLN A 671 12.90 5.17 13.47
C GLN A 671 12.75 3.64 13.33
N VAL A 672 13.70 2.86 13.87
CA VAL A 672 13.61 1.40 13.92
C VAL A 672 12.47 0.95 14.82
N PHE A 673 12.28 1.61 15.97
CA PHE A 673 11.16 1.36 16.89
C PHE A 673 9.81 1.63 16.22
N VAL A 674 9.66 2.77 15.55
CA VAL A 674 8.44 3.11 14.79
C VAL A 674 8.15 2.04 13.74
N MET A 675 9.15 1.60 13.00
CA MET A 675 8.99 0.53 12.01
C MET A 675 8.56 -0.80 12.64
N ASP A 676 9.05 -1.12 13.84
CA ASP A 676 8.68 -2.32 14.59
C ASP A 676 7.23 -2.28 15.11
N VAL A 677 6.81 -1.15 15.68
CA VAL A 677 5.42 -0.96 16.13
C VAL A 677 4.46 -0.99 14.94
N LYS A 678 4.80 -0.34 13.82
CA LYS A 678 4.00 -0.42 12.58
C LYS A 678 3.85 -1.85 12.09
N ASN A 679 4.93 -2.64 12.09
CA ASN A 679 4.86 -4.05 11.71
C ASN A 679 3.92 -4.85 12.59
N ALA A 680 4.01 -4.66 13.90
CA ALA A 680 3.17 -5.35 14.85
C ALA A 680 1.68 -5.01 14.67
N LEU A 681 1.37 -3.73 14.44
CA LEU A 681 0.00 -3.25 14.26
C LEU A 681 -0.61 -3.73 12.92
N LEU A 682 0.14 -3.58 11.82
CA LEU A 682 -0.35 -3.90 10.47
C LEU A 682 -0.50 -5.40 10.23
N PHE A 683 0.42 -6.23 10.77
CA PHE A 683 0.44 -7.67 10.52
C PHE A 683 -0.02 -8.49 11.74
N GLY A 684 -0.57 -7.81 12.75
CA GLY A 684 -1.11 -8.39 13.99
C GLY A 684 -0.11 -9.21 14.79
N GLY A 685 1.18 -9.06 14.51
CA GLY A 685 2.26 -9.64 15.28
C GLY A 685 2.50 -8.89 16.59
N GLU A 686 3.51 -9.34 17.32
CA GLU A 686 4.05 -8.63 18.48
C GLU A 686 5.22 -7.74 18.03
N PRO A 687 5.41 -6.54 18.61
CA PRO A 687 6.66 -5.81 18.44
C PRO A 687 7.84 -6.70 18.85
N LEU A 688 8.87 -6.77 18.03
CA LEU A 688 10.04 -7.60 18.31
C LEU A 688 10.95 -6.98 19.36
N MET A 689 10.93 -5.65 19.48
CA MET A 689 11.61 -4.95 20.54
C MET A 689 10.89 -5.23 21.86
N SER A 690 11.60 -5.78 22.85
CA SER A 690 10.97 -6.07 24.13
C SER A 690 10.74 -4.80 24.94
N PHE A 691 9.82 -4.86 25.89
CA PHE A 691 9.58 -3.78 26.84
C PHE A 691 10.88 -3.30 27.54
N ARG A 692 11.81 -4.21 27.88
CA ARG A 692 13.09 -3.83 28.50
C ARG A 692 13.99 -3.09 27.51
N ASP A 693 14.02 -3.53 26.26
CA ASP A 693 14.78 -2.85 25.21
C ASP A 693 14.23 -1.44 24.96
N MET A 694 12.90 -1.26 25.02
CA MET A 694 12.24 0.05 24.91
C MET A 694 12.60 0.99 26.06
N MET A 695 12.61 0.49 27.29
CA MET A 695 12.95 1.27 28.49
C MET A 695 14.39 1.78 28.48
N ASP A 696 15.28 1.01 27.86
CA ASP A 696 16.67 1.36 27.73
C ASP A 696 16.93 2.29 26.54
N LEU A 697 16.01 2.54 25.60
CA LEU A 697 16.32 3.37 24.42
C LEU A 697 16.69 4.82 24.79
N ARG A 698 17.75 5.35 24.14
CA ARG A 698 18.08 6.78 24.22
C ARG A 698 17.18 7.57 23.28
N ILE A 699 16.45 8.54 23.82
CA ILE A 699 15.60 9.44 23.02
C ILE A 699 16.43 10.60 22.47
N PRO A 700 16.19 11.05 21.21
CA PRO A 700 16.77 12.28 20.66
C PRO A 700 16.78 13.44 21.66
N SER A 701 17.84 14.26 21.64
CA SER A 701 17.95 15.39 22.55
C SER A 701 16.79 16.37 22.39
N ASP A 702 16.48 17.10 23.46
CA ASP A 702 15.42 18.11 23.51
C ASP A 702 15.65 19.27 22.51
N THR A 703 16.85 19.41 21.95
CA THR A 703 17.27 20.46 21.01
C THR A 703 17.19 20.05 19.54
N ASP A 704 15.99 19.83 19.01
CA ASP A 704 15.77 19.59 17.56
C ASP A 704 16.40 20.68 16.66
N ALA A 705 16.44 21.94 17.14
CA ALA A 705 17.07 23.04 16.43
C ALA A 705 18.58 22.81 16.20
N ALA A 706 19.27 22.19 17.16
CA ALA A 706 20.70 21.92 17.09
C ALA A 706 21.05 20.91 15.99
N TRP A 707 20.10 20.04 15.60
CA TRP A 707 20.26 19.07 14.51
C TRP A 707 20.30 19.73 13.13
N TYR A 708 19.65 20.88 12.98
CA TYR A 708 19.59 21.63 11.73
C TYR A 708 20.56 22.81 11.67
N ALA A 709 21.35 23.04 12.72
CA ALA A 709 22.38 24.07 12.76
C ALA A 709 23.28 23.98 11.52
N GLN A 710 23.58 25.09 10.86
CA GLN A 710 24.37 25.17 9.61
C GLN A 710 25.88 25.21 9.86
N SER A 711 26.30 25.45 11.09
CA SER A 711 27.71 25.39 11.47
C SER A 711 27.92 24.90 12.91
N MET A 712 29.17 24.54 13.23
CA MET A 712 29.59 24.16 14.57
C MET A 712 29.42 25.33 15.55
N GLU A 713 29.64 26.56 15.11
CA GLU A 713 29.48 27.77 15.94
C GLU A 713 28.02 28.04 16.28
N GLU A 714 27.11 27.84 15.32
CA GLU A 714 25.66 27.92 15.54
C GLU A 714 25.19 26.84 16.52
N TRP A 715 25.66 25.60 16.33
CA TRP A 715 25.40 24.50 17.25
C TRP A 715 25.89 24.83 18.67
N HIS A 716 27.13 25.31 18.81
CA HIS A 716 27.71 25.66 20.11
C HIS A 716 26.92 26.77 20.81
N ALA A 717 26.48 27.80 20.07
CA ALA A 717 25.63 28.86 20.60
C ALA A 717 24.28 28.33 21.11
N MET A 718 23.64 27.43 20.36
CA MET A 718 22.38 26.79 20.77
C MET A 718 22.56 25.91 22.02
N MET A 719 23.64 25.13 22.07
CA MET A 719 23.93 24.27 23.22
C MET A 719 24.31 25.07 24.48
N SER A 720 25.00 26.21 24.31
CA SER A 720 25.41 27.09 25.42
C SER A 720 24.27 27.92 25.99
N ALA A 721 23.20 28.17 25.21
CA ALA A 721 22.03 28.92 25.64
C ALA A 721 21.02 28.09 26.47
N ARG A 722 21.31 26.81 26.73
CA ARG A 722 20.40 25.88 27.41
C ARG A 722 20.38 26.10 28.94
N PRO A 723 19.20 26.20 29.58
CA PRO A 723 19.09 26.24 31.04
C PRO A 723 19.63 24.94 31.69
N GLU A 724 20.39 25.05 32.77
CA GLU A 724 20.97 23.89 33.49
C GLU A 724 19.90 22.85 33.93
N SER A 725 18.64 23.27 34.17
CA SER A 725 17.54 22.38 34.57
C SER A 725 17.05 21.42 33.48
N LEU A 726 17.35 21.69 32.20
CA LEU A 726 17.03 20.78 31.08
C LEU A 726 18.14 19.75 30.85
N ALA A 727 19.38 20.01 31.32
CA ALA A 727 20.50 19.08 31.17
C ALA A 727 20.23 17.70 31.81
N ASP A 728 19.43 17.65 32.88
CA ASP A 728 19.05 16.42 33.59
C ASP A 728 18.06 15.53 32.82
N HIS A 729 17.32 16.05 31.84
CA HIS A 729 16.38 15.26 31.03
C HIS A 729 17.09 14.31 30.05
N ALA A 730 18.40 14.49 29.82
CA ALA A 730 19.21 13.60 28.97
C ALA A 730 19.38 12.18 29.56
N ALA A 731 19.00 11.97 30.82
CA ALA A 731 19.06 10.70 31.54
C ALA A 731 17.67 10.06 31.81
N GLN A 732 16.60 10.60 31.22
CA GLN A 732 15.25 10.12 31.48
C GLN A 732 14.96 8.81 30.71
N SER A 733 14.36 7.82 31.38
CA SER A 733 13.93 6.58 30.74
C SER A 733 12.81 6.85 29.73
N PHE A 734 12.64 5.96 28.74
CA PHE A 734 11.58 6.09 27.73
C PHE A 734 10.19 6.29 28.35
N VAL A 735 9.86 5.55 29.41
CA VAL A 735 8.58 5.73 30.15
C VAL A 735 8.54 7.01 30.97
N GLY A 736 9.66 7.44 31.57
CA GLY A 736 9.73 8.74 32.25
C GLY A 736 9.41 9.87 31.28
N LEU A 737 9.97 9.81 30.07
CA LEU A 737 9.65 10.77 29.02
C LEU A 737 8.21 10.64 28.53
N LEU A 738 7.68 9.43 28.32
CA LEU A 738 6.27 9.28 27.93
C LEU A 738 5.33 9.88 28.99
N LYS A 739 5.63 9.69 30.28
CA LYS A 739 4.89 10.31 31.38
C LYS A 739 5.04 11.82 31.37
N ASP A 740 6.25 12.33 31.20
CA ASP A 740 6.51 13.77 31.15
C ASP A 740 5.87 14.42 29.93
N LEU A 741 5.96 13.82 28.74
CA LEU A 741 5.29 14.29 27.52
C LEU A 741 3.76 14.19 27.64
N TRP A 742 3.25 13.17 28.34
CA TRP A 742 1.83 13.01 28.62
C TRP A 742 1.30 14.02 29.65
N GLN A 743 2.12 14.36 30.66
CA GLN A 743 1.78 15.29 31.75
C GLN A 743 2.08 16.75 31.39
N SER A 744 3.12 16.99 30.59
CA SER A 744 3.46 18.31 30.08
C SER A 744 2.42 18.69 29.04
N ARG A 745 1.39 19.41 29.45
CA ARG A 745 0.47 20.13 28.54
C ARG A 745 1.18 21.26 27.78
N SER A 746 2.50 21.21 27.61
CA SER A 746 3.28 22.34 27.13
C SER A 746 2.98 22.59 25.65
N THR A 747 2.58 23.82 25.40
CA THR A 747 2.10 24.38 24.15
C THR A 747 3.23 24.97 23.31
N ASP A 748 4.47 24.66 23.65
CA ASP A 748 5.65 25.25 23.03
C ASP A 748 6.13 24.36 21.90
N GLY A 749 5.50 24.49 20.71
CA GLY A 749 6.05 24.16 19.39
C GLY A 749 6.99 22.95 19.29
N GLY A 750 6.69 21.87 20.01
CA GLY A 750 7.63 20.79 20.27
C GLY A 750 7.89 19.95 19.01
N SER A 751 9.16 19.98 18.55
CA SER A 751 9.89 18.86 17.91
C SER A 751 9.03 17.70 17.36
N SER A 752 8.97 17.55 16.03
CA SER A 752 8.26 16.46 15.32
C SER A 752 8.62 15.07 15.87
N MET A 753 9.88 14.88 16.28
CA MET A 753 10.37 13.61 16.84
C MET A 753 9.76 13.26 18.20
N ARG A 754 9.50 14.24 19.08
CA ARG A 754 8.90 13.96 20.41
C ARG A 754 7.49 13.43 20.27
N SER A 755 6.72 14.02 19.37
CA SER A 755 5.32 13.64 19.16
C SER A 755 5.19 12.28 18.44
N ILE A 756 6.09 11.96 17.50
CA ILE A 756 6.22 10.61 16.92
C ILE A 756 6.56 9.59 18.02
N THR A 757 7.54 9.92 18.87
CA THR A 757 7.98 9.05 19.97
C THR A 757 6.84 8.78 20.97
N LEU A 758 6.08 9.82 21.34
CA LEU A 758 4.91 9.70 22.23
C LEU A 758 3.83 8.80 21.62
N MET A 759 3.47 9.03 20.36
CA MET A 759 2.40 8.31 19.68
C MET A 759 2.72 6.80 19.56
N TYR A 760 3.84 6.45 18.93
CA TYR A 760 4.20 5.04 18.76
C TYR A 760 4.57 4.37 20.10
N GLY A 761 5.05 5.14 21.07
CA GLY A 761 5.21 4.70 22.46
C GLY A 761 3.90 4.22 23.09
N ILE A 762 2.84 5.04 23.00
CA ILE A 762 1.50 4.71 23.53
C ILE A 762 0.88 3.52 22.79
N LEU A 763 1.03 3.46 21.46
CA LEU A 763 0.50 2.35 20.66
C LEU A 763 1.16 1.01 21.01
N SER A 764 2.48 1.04 21.24
CA SER A 764 3.20 -0.14 21.72
C SER A 764 2.71 -0.59 23.10
N ILE A 765 2.40 0.36 23.99
CA ILE A 765 1.80 0.07 25.31
C ILE A 765 0.43 -0.57 25.15
N ALA A 766 -0.45 0.03 24.34
CA ALA A 766 -1.81 -0.47 24.13
C ALA A 766 -1.82 -1.92 23.60
N ARG A 767 -0.93 -2.25 22.65
CA ARG A 767 -0.84 -3.59 22.06
C ARG A 767 -0.43 -4.66 23.08
N GLU A 768 0.57 -4.36 23.92
CA GLU A 768 1.03 -5.27 24.98
C GLU A 768 -0.01 -5.45 26.10
N LEU A 769 -0.92 -4.49 26.29
CA LEU A 769 -2.02 -4.60 27.26
C LEU A 769 -3.15 -5.51 26.78
N VAL A 770 -3.56 -5.38 25.51
CA VAL A 770 -4.51 -6.32 24.89
C VAL A 770 -4.03 -7.76 25.04
N ARG A 771 -2.73 -8.00 24.85
CA ARG A 771 -2.10 -9.31 25.06
C ARG A 771 -2.21 -9.83 26.49
N ARG A 772 -2.06 -8.96 27.50
CA ARG A 772 -2.14 -9.36 28.92
C ARG A 772 -3.57 -9.66 29.35
N ASP A 773 -4.53 -8.87 28.88
CA ASP A 773 -5.95 -9.11 29.13
C ASP A 773 -6.41 -10.41 28.46
N ASP A 774 -5.95 -10.77 27.25
CA ASP A 774 -6.27 -12.06 26.61
C ASP A 774 -5.78 -13.28 27.44
N THR A 775 -4.66 -13.17 28.16
CA THR A 775 -4.22 -14.21 29.10
C THR A 775 -5.07 -14.30 30.39
N ILE A 776 -5.81 -13.25 30.75
CA ILE A 776 -6.61 -13.16 31.98
C ILE A 776 -8.11 -13.42 31.69
N VAL A 777 -8.57 -13.13 30.48
CA VAL A 777 -9.98 -13.17 30.03
C VAL A 777 -10.52 -14.59 29.80
N ALA A 778 -9.72 -15.64 30.06
CA ALA A 778 -10.27 -16.98 30.29
C ALA A 778 -11.26 -17.04 31.48
N THR A 779 -11.39 -15.98 32.32
CA THR A 779 -12.34 -16.01 33.45
C THR A 779 -13.27 -14.82 33.70
N THR A 780 -13.18 -13.65 33.06
CA THR A 780 -14.19 -12.58 33.29
C THR A 780 -14.30 -11.55 32.18
N LYS A 781 -15.54 -11.19 31.80
CA LYS A 781 -15.85 -10.03 30.93
C LYS A 781 -15.79 -8.73 31.73
N PRO A 782 -15.13 -7.65 31.26
CA PRO A 782 -15.32 -6.32 31.82
C PRO A 782 -16.07 -5.36 30.89
N ALA A 783 -16.69 -4.37 31.52
CA ALA A 783 -17.64 -3.40 31.00
C ALA A 783 -17.00 -2.19 30.30
N ARG A 784 -17.84 -1.49 29.54
CA ARG A 784 -17.61 -0.37 28.62
C ARG A 784 -16.88 0.87 29.19
N THR A 785 -15.88 1.33 28.43
CA THR A 785 -15.63 2.71 27.92
C THR A 785 -15.43 3.93 28.86
N SER A 786 -14.86 3.81 30.06
CA SER A 786 -14.52 5.03 30.85
C SER A 786 -13.10 5.10 31.46
N ALA A 787 -12.08 4.46 30.89
CA ALA A 787 -10.78 4.42 31.59
C ALA A 787 -9.53 4.36 30.71
N LEU A 788 -9.50 4.79 29.45
CA LEU A 788 -8.28 4.65 28.64
C LEU A 788 -7.06 5.36 29.26
N ALA A 789 -7.22 6.59 29.77
CA ALA A 789 -6.15 7.32 30.45
C ALA A 789 -5.73 6.67 31.79
N LEU A 790 -6.69 6.21 32.60
CA LEU A 790 -6.43 5.50 33.86
C LEU A 790 -5.82 4.10 33.63
N THR A 791 -6.19 3.44 32.54
CA THR A 791 -5.63 2.16 32.09
C THR A 791 -4.21 2.37 31.59
N VAL A 792 -3.93 3.42 30.80
CA VAL A 792 -2.57 3.79 30.36
C VAL A 792 -1.70 4.16 31.56
N GLU A 793 -2.17 4.96 32.51
CA GLU A 793 -1.43 5.36 33.71
C GLU A 793 -1.15 4.19 34.67
N ARG A 794 -2.15 3.33 34.95
CA ARG A 794 -1.95 2.09 35.70
C ARG A 794 -0.96 1.16 34.99
N SER A 795 -1.03 1.09 33.67
CA SER A 795 -0.14 0.25 32.87
C SER A 795 1.29 0.75 32.88
N LEU A 796 1.51 2.06 32.71
CA LEU A 796 2.82 2.70 32.86
C LEU A 796 3.41 2.46 34.27
N THR A 797 2.57 2.45 35.30
CA THR A 797 2.99 2.14 36.69
C THR A 797 3.36 0.67 36.88
N ILE A 798 2.57 -0.27 36.33
CA ILE A 798 2.87 -1.72 36.33
C ILE A 798 4.14 -2.03 35.54
N TRP A 799 4.36 -1.32 34.43
CA TRP A 799 5.53 -1.40 33.57
C TRP A 799 6.80 -0.96 34.33
N GLU A 800 6.74 0.17 35.01
CA GLU A 800 7.84 0.68 35.85
C GLU A 800 8.20 -0.28 36.99
N GLN A 801 7.21 -0.86 37.66
CA GLN A 801 7.43 -1.88 38.70
C GLN A 801 8.05 -3.18 38.14
N SER A 802 7.63 -3.59 36.94
CA SER A 802 8.19 -4.76 36.25
C SER A 802 9.63 -4.52 35.78
N TRP A 803 9.94 -3.31 35.32
CA TRP A 803 11.30 -2.88 34.96
C TRP A 803 12.20 -2.85 36.20
N LEU A 804 11.78 -2.23 37.30
CA LEU A 804 12.53 -2.22 38.57
C LEU A 804 12.88 -3.64 39.03
N LYS A 805 11.97 -4.60 38.86
CA LYS A 805 12.20 -6.02 39.16
C LYS A 805 13.17 -6.71 38.20
N ALA A 806 13.13 -6.37 36.90
CA ALA A 806 14.00 -6.95 35.86
C ALA A 806 15.42 -6.35 35.81
N VAL A 807 15.60 -5.11 36.27
CA VAL A 807 16.91 -4.43 36.38
C VAL A 807 17.81 -5.10 37.42
N HIS A 808 17.22 -5.69 38.46
CA HIS A 808 17.94 -6.42 39.52
C HIS A 808 18.34 -7.84 39.11
N ASP A 809 17.84 -8.32 37.96
CA ASP A 809 18.13 -9.65 37.42
C ASP A 809 19.26 -9.54 36.38
N THR A 810 20.50 -9.69 36.86
CA THR A 810 21.74 -9.44 36.10
C THR A 810 22.21 -10.65 35.29
N GLU A 811 21.59 -11.81 35.44
CA GLU A 811 22.13 -13.09 34.96
C GLU A 811 21.77 -13.48 33.52
N ILE A 812 20.97 -12.69 32.78
CA ILE A 812 20.53 -13.11 31.44
C ILE A 812 20.94 -12.07 30.37
N PRO A 813 21.95 -12.36 29.54
CA PRO A 813 22.26 -11.55 28.36
C PRO A 813 21.18 -11.76 27.30
N TRP A 814 20.22 -10.84 27.18
CA TRP A 814 19.11 -10.92 26.20
C TRP A 814 19.48 -10.45 24.78
N MET A 815 20.69 -10.75 24.29
CA MET A 815 20.93 -10.68 22.84
C MET A 815 20.03 -11.70 22.17
N LEU A 816 19.09 -11.27 21.31
CA LEU A 816 18.28 -12.15 20.47
C LEU A 816 19.19 -13.18 19.78
N PRO A 817 19.25 -14.46 20.23
CA PRO A 817 20.06 -15.49 19.57
C PRO A 817 19.56 -15.75 18.13
N THR A 818 18.32 -15.32 17.87
CA THR A 818 17.61 -15.22 16.58
C THR A 818 18.37 -14.45 15.51
N CYS A 819 18.95 -13.29 15.85
CA CYS A 819 19.61 -12.42 14.89
C CYS A 819 20.89 -13.05 14.35
N THR A 820 21.61 -13.79 15.21
CA THR A 820 22.83 -14.51 14.83
C THR A 820 22.53 -15.67 13.87
N CYS A 821 21.42 -16.38 14.08
CA CYS A 821 20.98 -17.46 13.18
C CYS A 821 20.59 -16.91 11.80
N LEU A 822 19.76 -15.86 11.75
CA LEU A 822 19.37 -15.20 10.49
C LEU A 822 20.58 -14.62 9.75
N LEU A 823 21.47 -13.93 10.46
CA LEU A 823 22.70 -13.38 9.87
C LEU A 823 23.59 -14.49 9.30
N THR A 824 23.66 -15.64 9.97
CA THR A 824 24.42 -16.79 9.48
C THR A 824 23.79 -17.37 8.21
N LEU A 825 22.47 -17.55 8.17
CA LEU A 825 21.76 -18.00 6.96
C LEU A 825 21.89 -16.99 5.81
N ALA A 826 21.75 -15.70 6.13
CA ALA A 826 21.89 -14.61 5.17
C ALA A 826 23.27 -14.61 4.55
N ARG A 827 24.31 -14.55 5.38
CA ARG A 827 25.73 -14.44 5.00
C ARG A 827 26.17 -15.47 3.97
N TYR A 828 25.55 -16.65 3.96
CA TYR A 828 25.97 -17.76 3.12
C TYR A 828 24.93 -18.23 2.08
N THR A 829 23.70 -17.69 2.08
CA THR A 829 22.61 -18.29 1.26
C THR A 829 21.61 -17.33 0.63
N LEU A 830 21.07 -16.36 1.38
CA LEU A 830 19.86 -15.60 0.97
C LEU A 830 20.10 -14.53 -0.12
N PHE A 831 21.29 -14.50 -0.74
CA PHE A 831 21.66 -13.46 -1.71
C PHE A 831 21.55 -13.90 -3.18
N GLU A 832 21.75 -15.20 -3.46
CA GLU A 832 21.61 -15.75 -4.83
C GLU A 832 20.40 -16.67 -4.96
N VAL A 833 19.92 -17.20 -3.82
CA VAL A 833 18.75 -18.07 -3.72
C VAL A 833 17.82 -17.47 -2.68
N SER A 834 16.65 -17.01 -3.11
CA SER A 834 15.64 -16.47 -2.21
C SER A 834 14.94 -17.56 -1.41
N PRO A 835 14.31 -17.23 -0.26
CA PRO A 835 13.37 -18.13 0.42
C PRO A 835 12.31 -18.71 -0.53
N VAL A 836 11.89 -17.92 -1.51
CA VAL A 836 10.92 -18.33 -2.54
C VAL A 836 11.52 -19.38 -3.46
N ASP A 837 12.76 -19.20 -3.92
CA ASP A 837 13.44 -20.18 -4.78
C ASP A 837 13.58 -21.54 -4.07
N LEU A 838 13.93 -21.55 -2.78
CA LEU A 838 14.02 -22.78 -1.96
C LEU A 838 12.67 -23.49 -1.81
N GLN A 839 11.59 -22.73 -1.59
CA GLN A 839 10.24 -23.27 -1.46
C GLN A 839 9.69 -23.80 -2.78
N VAL A 840 9.94 -23.09 -3.88
CA VAL A 840 9.52 -23.50 -5.23
C VAL A 840 10.21 -24.81 -5.63
N VAL A 841 11.51 -24.94 -5.40
CA VAL A 841 12.24 -26.18 -5.70
C VAL A 841 11.75 -27.35 -4.81
N ALA A 842 11.37 -27.06 -3.57
CA ALA A 842 10.73 -28.00 -2.65
C ALA A 842 9.26 -28.37 -3.00
N GLY A 843 8.70 -27.85 -4.11
CA GLY A 843 7.34 -28.18 -4.55
C GLY A 843 6.25 -27.21 -4.07
N GLY A 844 6.62 -26.01 -3.62
CA GLY A 844 5.70 -24.92 -3.32
C GLY A 844 5.01 -24.41 -4.59
N HIS A 845 3.73 -24.75 -4.76
CA HIS A 845 2.93 -24.30 -5.92
C HIS A 845 2.29 -22.92 -5.73
N VAL A 846 2.14 -22.50 -4.49
CA VAL A 846 1.71 -21.16 -4.09
C VAL A 846 2.72 -20.70 -3.05
N VAL A 847 3.43 -19.61 -3.34
CA VAL A 847 4.44 -19.01 -2.44
C VAL A 847 4.20 -17.50 -2.45
N ASP A 848 4.00 -16.93 -1.27
CA ASP A 848 3.61 -15.52 -1.07
C ASP A 848 2.34 -15.15 -1.86
N GLY A 849 1.31 -16.00 -1.79
CA GLY A 849 0.02 -15.80 -2.48
C GLY A 849 0.05 -15.94 -4.01
N LYS A 850 1.22 -16.12 -4.63
CA LYS A 850 1.37 -16.25 -6.09
C LYS A 850 1.54 -17.71 -6.51
N ARG A 851 0.76 -18.14 -7.51
CA ARG A 851 0.92 -19.46 -8.13
C ARG A 851 2.19 -19.50 -8.98
N ARG A 852 3.06 -20.47 -8.72
CA ARG A 852 4.36 -20.63 -9.40
C ARG A 852 4.28 -21.69 -10.49
N GLY A 853 4.68 -21.32 -11.69
CA GLY A 853 4.62 -22.17 -12.89
C GLY A 853 5.89 -22.97 -13.14
N ARG A 854 5.90 -23.74 -14.23
CA ARG A 854 7.08 -24.53 -14.65
C ARG A 854 8.31 -23.66 -14.96
N ALA A 855 8.10 -22.45 -15.48
CA ALA A 855 9.17 -21.51 -15.77
C ALA A 855 9.84 -20.98 -14.48
N ASP A 856 9.04 -20.66 -13.46
CA ASP A 856 9.53 -20.24 -12.15
C ASP A 856 10.35 -21.36 -11.49
N TYR A 857 9.84 -22.59 -11.54
CA TYR A 857 10.56 -23.77 -11.05
C TYR A 857 11.90 -23.97 -11.77
N ALA A 858 11.94 -23.88 -13.09
CA ALA A 858 13.18 -24.03 -13.86
C ALA A 858 14.20 -22.94 -13.52
N ASN A 859 13.74 -21.70 -13.29
CA ASN A 859 14.60 -20.59 -12.89
C ASN A 859 15.13 -20.76 -11.46
N ALA A 860 14.26 -21.09 -10.51
CA ALA A 860 14.64 -21.36 -9.12
C ALA A 860 15.63 -22.53 -9.02
N LEU A 861 15.36 -23.63 -9.72
CA LEU A 861 16.25 -24.80 -9.77
C LEU A 861 17.63 -24.45 -10.33
N ARG A 862 17.69 -23.58 -11.34
CA ARG A 862 18.97 -23.11 -11.91
C ARG A 862 19.78 -22.34 -10.87
N LYS A 863 19.16 -21.43 -10.12
CA LYS A 863 19.80 -20.66 -9.04
C LYS A 863 20.28 -21.57 -7.92
N VAL A 864 19.42 -22.48 -7.43
CA VAL A 864 19.77 -23.43 -6.34
C VAL A 864 20.93 -24.34 -6.75
N LYS A 865 20.96 -24.82 -8.00
CA LYS A 865 22.08 -25.61 -8.53
C LYS A 865 23.39 -24.81 -8.63
N ALA A 866 23.32 -23.52 -8.98
CA ALA A 866 24.49 -22.67 -9.02
C ALA A 866 25.04 -22.43 -7.60
N TRP A 867 24.16 -22.10 -6.66
CA TRP A 867 24.50 -21.90 -5.25
C TRP A 867 25.12 -23.14 -4.60
N ALA A 868 24.57 -24.33 -4.83
CA ALA A 868 25.10 -25.56 -4.23
C ALA A 868 26.50 -25.96 -4.75
N LYS A 869 26.90 -25.45 -5.93
CA LYS A 869 28.25 -25.65 -6.48
C LYS A 869 29.27 -24.65 -5.96
N ASP A 870 28.81 -23.54 -5.40
CA ASP A 870 29.65 -22.49 -4.84
C ASP A 870 30.13 -22.88 -3.43
N ASP A 871 31.33 -22.43 -3.04
CA ASP A 871 31.86 -22.55 -1.67
C ASP A 871 30.92 -21.94 -0.62
N ARG A 872 30.16 -20.90 -1.03
CA ARG A 872 29.09 -20.29 -0.22
C ARG A 872 27.96 -21.28 0.08
N GLY A 873 27.61 -22.17 -0.84
CA GLY A 873 26.58 -23.20 -0.63
C GLY A 873 26.97 -24.19 0.47
N LEU A 874 28.23 -24.62 0.50
CA LEU A 874 28.76 -25.51 1.55
C LEU A 874 28.77 -24.82 2.92
N LYS A 875 29.20 -23.55 2.97
CA LYS A 875 29.14 -22.73 4.19
C LYS A 875 27.71 -22.50 4.66
N GLY A 876 26.77 -22.33 3.72
CA GLY A 876 25.33 -22.22 3.97
C GLY A 876 24.75 -23.48 4.58
N LEU A 877 25.11 -24.65 4.05
CA LEU A 877 24.75 -25.95 4.62
C LEU A 877 25.28 -26.12 6.06
N SER A 878 26.58 -25.85 6.28
CA SER A 878 27.19 -25.94 7.62
C SER A 878 26.51 -24.99 8.61
N GLY A 879 26.20 -23.76 8.19
CA GLY A 879 25.46 -22.79 8.99
C GLY A 879 24.05 -23.27 9.35
N ALA A 880 23.28 -23.77 8.37
CA ALA A 880 21.94 -24.31 8.59
C ALA A 880 21.95 -25.52 9.54
N ALA A 881 22.89 -26.45 9.36
CA ALA A 881 23.02 -27.61 10.23
C ALA A 881 23.35 -27.22 11.68
N LYS A 882 24.27 -26.28 11.90
CA LYS A 882 24.59 -25.75 13.25
C LYS A 882 23.39 -25.09 13.92
N ILE A 883 22.58 -24.35 13.17
CA ILE A 883 21.35 -23.72 13.68
C ILE A 883 20.35 -24.79 14.13
N ILE A 884 20.09 -25.80 13.31
CA ILE A 884 19.18 -26.89 13.64
C ILE A 884 19.72 -27.67 14.86
N GLN A 885 21.00 -28.03 14.86
CA GLN A 885 21.65 -28.77 15.95
C GLN A 885 21.60 -28.00 17.28
N SER A 886 21.88 -26.70 17.26
CA SER A 886 21.80 -25.83 18.45
C SER A 886 20.39 -25.79 19.04
N ARG A 887 19.35 -25.81 18.20
CA ARG A 887 17.95 -25.74 18.66
C ARG A 887 17.39 -27.07 19.10
N LEU A 888 17.81 -28.18 18.51
CA LEU A 888 17.37 -29.52 18.90
C LEU A 888 18.12 -30.07 20.13
N ARG A 889 19.33 -29.58 20.45
CA ARG A 889 20.15 -30.05 21.59
C ARG A 889 20.00 -29.24 22.90
N GLY A 890 19.35 -28.07 22.88
CA GLY A 890 19.42 -27.06 23.95
C GLY A 890 18.23 -27.01 24.91
N ASP A 891 18.54 -27.10 26.20
CA ASP A 891 17.67 -27.12 27.39
C ASP A 891 17.44 -25.70 27.96
N HIS A 892 16.74 -24.82 27.23
CA HIS A 892 16.48 -23.44 27.67
C HIS A 892 15.06 -22.94 27.39
N VAL A 893 14.37 -22.60 28.49
CA VAL A 893 13.04 -21.99 28.68
C VAL A 893 12.90 -20.58 28.06
N LYS A 894 13.57 -20.26 26.94
CA LYS A 894 13.65 -18.88 26.45
C LYS A 894 12.64 -18.61 25.32
N LYS A 895 11.66 -17.76 25.66
CA LYS A 895 10.54 -17.20 24.87
C LYS A 895 10.72 -17.20 23.34
N HIS A 896 9.68 -17.69 22.68
CA HIS A 896 9.55 -17.91 21.24
C HIS A 896 9.43 -16.60 20.45
N CYS A 897 10.51 -16.10 19.85
CA CYS A 897 10.37 -15.11 18.77
C CYS A 897 10.06 -15.83 17.45
N GLN A 898 8.95 -15.47 16.78
CA GLN A 898 8.48 -16.06 15.52
C GLN A 898 9.56 -16.20 14.44
N HIS A 899 10.50 -15.24 14.38
CA HIS A 899 11.64 -15.23 13.45
C HIS A 899 12.60 -16.42 13.66
N CYS A 900 12.75 -16.93 14.90
CA CYS A 900 13.55 -18.14 15.17
C CYS A 900 12.97 -19.38 14.49
N LEU A 901 11.64 -19.49 14.46
CA LEU A 901 10.94 -20.66 13.93
C LEU A 901 10.99 -20.66 12.39
N TRP A 902 10.89 -19.47 11.77
CA TRP A 902 11.13 -19.32 10.33
C TRP A 902 12.62 -19.62 10.00
N CYS A 903 13.61 -19.24 10.83
CA CYS A 903 15.00 -19.68 10.60
C CYS A 903 15.14 -21.20 10.50
N LEU A 904 14.38 -21.94 11.32
CA LEU A 904 14.42 -23.39 11.33
C LEU A 904 13.80 -23.99 10.07
N VAL A 905 12.69 -23.44 9.58
CA VAL A 905 12.10 -23.86 8.30
C VAL A 905 13.05 -23.55 7.14
N LEU A 906 13.67 -22.36 7.09
CA LEU A 906 14.68 -22.03 6.07
C LEU A 906 15.88 -22.96 6.12
N ALA A 907 16.44 -23.18 7.31
CA ALA A 907 17.58 -24.06 7.50
C ALA A 907 17.27 -25.50 7.06
N ALA A 908 16.06 -26.00 7.37
CA ALA A 908 15.60 -27.32 6.95
C ALA A 908 15.45 -27.41 5.42
N LEU A 909 14.81 -26.42 4.80
CA LEU A 909 14.67 -26.35 3.34
C LEU A 909 16.03 -26.23 2.64
N MET A 910 16.99 -25.50 3.23
CA MET A 910 18.35 -25.39 2.69
C MET A 910 19.10 -26.71 2.72
N CYS A 911 19.07 -27.43 3.85
CA CYS A 911 19.66 -28.75 3.97
C CYS A 911 19.08 -29.70 2.90
N TRP A 912 17.75 -29.73 2.78
CA TRP A 912 17.07 -30.58 1.79
C TRP A 912 17.40 -30.17 0.35
N ASN A 913 17.33 -28.89 0.01
CA ASN A 913 17.60 -28.41 -1.35
C ASN A 913 19.05 -28.69 -1.77
N PHE A 914 20.01 -28.51 -0.86
CA PHE A 914 21.43 -28.79 -1.11
C PHE A 914 21.63 -30.28 -1.42
N GLU A 915 21.06 -31.17 -0.62
CA GLU A 915 21.12 -32.62 -0.87
C GLU A 915 20.43 -32.99 -2.19
N PHE A 916 19.20 -32.50 -2.41
CA PHE A 916 18.42 -32.79 -3.61
C PHE A 916 19.17 -32.46 -4.91
N VAL A 917 19.82 -31.28 -4.98
CA VAL A 917 20.53 -30.87 -6.22
C VAL A 917 21.91 -31.50 -6.37
N THR A 918 22.53 -32.00 -5.29
CA THR A 918 23.85 -32.64 -5.32
C THR A 918 23.77 -34.15 -5.54
N SER A 919 22.68 -34.81 -5.13
CA SER A 919 22.49 -36.26 -5.23
C SER A 919 22.13 -36.78 -6.64
N SER A 920 21.83 -35.89 -7.59
CA SER A 920 21.70 -36.05 -9.07
C SER A 920 21.22 -37.37 -9.75
N THR A 921 20.68 -38.37 -9.06
CA THR A 921 20.15 -39.61 -9.67
C THR A 921 18.68 -39.92 -9.39
N MET A 922 17.93 -39.06 -8.69
CA MET A 922 16.54 -39.35 -8.27
C MET A 922 15.57 -38.20 -8.60
N SER A 923 14.33 -38.52 -8.94
CA SER A 923 13.26 -37.50 -9.04
C SER A 923 12.79 -37.07 -7.64
N PRO A 924 12.15 -35.89 -7.47
CA PRO A 924 11.56 -35.48 -6.19
C PRO A 924 10.60 -36.53 -5.60
N ALA A 925 9.90 -37.29 -6.45
CA ALA A 925 8.99 -38.34 -6.03
C ALA A 925 9.72 -39.59 -5.50
N ASP A 926 10.88 -39.93 -6.10
CA ASP A 926 11.71 -41.06 -5.66
C ASP A 926 12.42 -40.73 -4.34
N PHE A 927 12.81 -39.47 -4.13
CA PHE A 927 13.42 -38.97 -2.90
C PHE A 927 12.45 -38.99 -1.70
N ILE A 928 11.15 -38.79 -1.96
CA ILE A 928 10.07 -38.90 -0.97
C ILE A 928 9.78 -40.39 -0.65
N GLN A 929 9.92 -41.31 -1.61
CA GLN A 929 9.62 -42.75 -1.40
C GLN A 929 10.64 -43.51 -0.55
N ASP A 930 11.90 -43.06 -0.48
CA ASP A 930 12.93 -43.68 0.40
C ASP A 930 12.69 -43.40 1.90
N GLY A 931 11.78 -42.47 2.24
CA GLY A 931 11.49 -41.99 3.59
C GLY A 931 10.56 -42.84 4.45
N LYS A 932 10.50 -44.18 4.31
CA LYS A 932 9.78 -45.02 5.30
C LYS A 932 10.57 -45.13 6.61
N LEU A 933 10.73 -44.01 7.33
CA LEU A 933 11.15 -44.01 8.72
C LEU A 933 10.12 -44.79 9.53
N ARG A 934 10.54 -45.91 10.12
CA ARG A 934 9.65 -46.84 10.83
C ARG A 934 9.36 -46.42 12.28
N SER A 935 10.13 -45.49 12.84
CA SER A 935 9.98 -44.99 14.21
C SER A 935 10.58 -43.58 14.40
N LEU A 936 10.14 -42.88 15.45
CA LEU A 936 10.68 -41.59 15.85
C LEU A 936 12.17 -41.67 16.26
N GLU A 937 12.56 -42.77 16.91
CA GLU A 937 13.96 -43.03 17.29
C GLU A 937 14.87 -43.12 16.06
N ALA A 938 14.40 -43.76 14.98
CA ALA A 938 15.13 -43.80 13.72
C ALA A 938 15.27 -42.40 13.09
N ALA A 939 14.24 -41.56 13.19
CA ALA A 939 14.27 -40.18 12.72
C ALA A 939 15.28 -39.32 13.52
N GLN A 940 15.32 -39.49 14.85
CA GLN A 940 16.27 -38.82 15.74
C GLN A 940 17.71 -39.22 15.43
N GLN A 941 17.97 -40.53 15.26
CA GLN A 941 19.30 -41.05 14.95
C GLN A 941 19.79 -40.54 13.57
N GLN A 942 18.93 -40.58 12.55
CA GLN A 942 19.26 -40.08 11.22
C GLN A 942 19.49 -38.56 11.24
N CYS A 943 18.67 -37.80 11.96
CA CYS A 943 18.84 -36.37 12.14
C CYS A 943 20.20 -36.05 12.78
N GLN A 944 20.57 -36.76 13.85
CA GLN A 944 21.84 -36.55 14.53
C GLN A 944 23.04 -36.84 13.61
N GLN A 945 23.01 -37.97 12.90
CA GLN A 945 24.05 -38.35 11.95
C GLN A 945 24.21 -37.31 10.83
N TYR A 946 23.09 -36.84 10.27
CA TYR A 946 23.12 -35.81 9.23
C TYR A 946 23.71 -34.49 9.74
N LEU A 947 23.26 -34.02 10.90
CA LEU A 947 23.71 -32.75 11.46
C LEU A 947 25.18 -32.76 11.87
N GLU A 948 25.70 -33.87 12.37
CA GLU A 948 27.13 -34.02 12.67
C GLU A 948 27.99 -33.93 11.40
N VAL A 949 27.58 -34.60 10.32
CA VAL A 949 28.28 -34.55 9.04
C VAL A 949 28.14 -33.17 8.37
N ALA A 950 26.95 -32.56 8.40
CA ALA A 950 26.68 -31.29 7.73
C ALA A 950 27.31 -30.09 8.47
N ALA A 951 27.34 -30.09 9.81
CA ALA A 951 27.90 -28.99 10.60
C ALA A 951 29.41 -28.83 10.41
N ASP A 952 30.15 -29.93 10.21
CA ASP A 952 31.62 -29.92 10.08
C ASP A 952 32.11 -29.80 8.62
N ARG A 953 31.19 -29.71 7.64
CA ARG A 953 31.52 -29.55 6.21
C ARG A 953 31.95 -28.11 5.90
N ILE A 954 33.27 -27.89 5.81
CA ILE A 954 33.88 -26.60 5.46
C ILE A 954 34.69 -26.67 4.15
N GLN A 955 34.83 -27.85 3.52
CA GLN A 955 35.50 -28.02 2.23
C GLN A 955 34.66 -28.85 1.24
N PRO A 956 34.79 -28.63 -0.09
CA PRO A 956 34.23 -29.52 -1.11
C PRO A 956 35.00 -30.85 -1.09
N VAL A 957 34.40 -31.94 -0.61
CA VAL A 957 35.13 -33.21 -0.44
C VAL A 957 34.85 -34.21 -1.57
N GLN A 958 35.90 -35.00 -1.84
CA GLN A 958 35.96 -36.22 -2.65
C GLN A 958 34.77 -37.20 -2.49
N PRO A 959 34.54 -38.06 -3.50
CA PRO A 959 33.23 -38.64 -3.83
C PRO A 959 32.69 -39.78 -2.93
N ALA A 960 33.21 -39.99 -1.71
CA ALA A 960 33.05 -41.29 -1.04
C ALA A 960 32.39 -41.32 0.36
N SER A 961 31.88 -40.20 0.90
CA SER A 961 31.07 -40.25 2.14
C SER A 961 29.58 -40.06 1.84
N ILE A 962 28.82 -41.16 1.97
CA ILE A 962 27.36 -41.19 1.82
C ILE A 962 26.75 -40.20 2.82
N ILE A 963 26.05 -39.18 2.31
CA ILE A 963 25.28 -38.26 3.14
C ILE A 963 24.02 -39.02 3.61
N PRO A 964 23.76 -39.13 4.92
CA PRO A 964 22.49 -39.66 5.40
C PRO A 964 21.32 -38.80 4.90
N SER A 965 20.18 -39.40 4.58
CA SER A 965 19.02 -38.64 4.08
C SER A 965 18.57 -37.54 5.05
N THR A 966 18.27 -36.34 4.52
CA THR A 966 17.69 -35.21 5.28
C THR A 966 16.31 -35.48 5.86
N VAL A 967 15.64 -36.58 5.49
CA VAL A 967 14.27 -36.88 5.91
C VAL A 967 14.13 -36.86 7.44
N GLY A 968 15.04 -37.50 8.19
CA GLY A 968 15.02 -37.48 9.65
C GLY A 968 15.14 -36.07 10.23
N THR A 969 15.95 -35.20 9.62
CA THR A 969 16.06 -33.78 9.99
C THR A 969 14.77 -33.02 9.74
N LEU A 970 14.13 -33.24 8.59
CA LEU A 970 12.83 -32.63 8.27
C LEU A 970 11.73 -33.06 9.26
N VAL A 971 11.69 -34.33 9.64
CA VAL A 971 10.72 -34.86 10.63
C VAL A 971 10.94 -34.20 11.99
N MET A 972 12.18 -34.13 12.48
CA MET A 972 12.49 -33.56 13.79
C MET A 972 12.19 -32.06 13.85
N VAL A 973 12.50 -31.30 12.79
CA VAL A 973 12.18 -29.87 12.71
C VAL A 973 10.66 -29.66 12.63
N THR A 974 9.94 -30.43 11.80
CA THR A 974 8.49 -30.31 11.67
C THR A 974 7.78 -30.55 13.00
N ARG A 975 8.20 -31.59 13.74
CA ARG A 975 7.65 -31.90 15.06
C ARG A 975 7.92 -30.80 16.08
N TYR A 976 9.17 -30.32 16.12
CA TYR A 976 9.54 -29.20 17.00
C TYR A 976 8.67 -27.96 16.74
N LEU A 977 8.36 -27.67 15.48
CA LEU A 977 7.50 -26.56 15.09
C LEU A 977 6.02 -26.79 15.44
N GLN A 978 5.52 -28.02 15.34
CA GLN A 978 4.15 -28.39 15.73
C GLN A 978 3.92 -28.26 17.24
N ASP A 979 4.88 -28.70 18.04
CA ASP A 979 4.81 -28.62 19.51
C ASP A 979 4.96 -27.16 20.01
N SER A 980 5.35 -26.22 19.14
CA SER A 980 5.70 -24.83 19.50
C SER A 980 4.73 -23.74 19.00
N VAL A 981 3.66 -24.03 18.23
CA VAL A 981 2.95 -22.97 17.47
C VAL A 981 1.43 -23.11 17.36
N ASP A 982 0.72 -21.99 17.62
CA ASP A 982 -0.68 -21.69 17.25
C ASP A 982 -0.74 -20.35 16.45
N ILE A 983 -0.02 -20.24 15.32
CA ILE A 983 0.20 -18.98 14.57
C ILE A 983 0.26 -19.20 13.04
N GLY A 984 -0.46 -18.36 12.28
CA GLY A 984 -0.72 -18.52 10.84
C GLY A 984 0.46 -18.41 9.87
N MET A 985 1.49 -17.56 10.14
CA MET A 985 2.59 -17.32 9.18
C MET A 985 3.52 -18.52 8.93
N LEU A 986 3.60 -19.47 9.87
CA LEU A 986 4.45 -20.66 9.74
C LEU A 986 3.70 -21.85 9.11
N ARG A 987 2.38 -21.72 8.93
CA ARG A 987 1.52 -22.83 8.47
C ARG A 987 1.93 -23.34 7.10
N GLU A 988 2.22 -22.44 6.15
CA GLU A 988 2.66 -22.81 4.79
C GLU A 988 4.02 -23.51 4.79
N GLY A 989 4.98 -22.99 5.57
CA GLY A 989 6.30 -23.61 5.72
C GLY A 989 6.25 -24.99 6.35
N ILE A 990 5.46 -25.15 7.42
CA ILE A 990 5.25 -26.44 8.11
C ILE A 990 4.58 -27.44 7.16
N GLU A 991 3.55 -27.02 6.42
CA GLU A 991 2.86 -27.86 5.45
C GLU A 991 3.78 -28.30 4.30
N LEU A 992 4.66 -27.41 3.84
CA LEU A 992 5.68 -27.76 2.85
C LEU A 992 6.67 -28.80 3.39
N LEU A 993 7.16 -28.63 4.62
CA LEU A 993 8.05 -29.62 5.26
C LEU A 993 7.34 -30.98 5.44
N ARG A 994 6.05 -31.01 5.79
CA ARG A 994 5.26 -32.27 5.86
C ARG A 994 5.16 -32.99 4.54
N ARG A 995 4.97 -32.26 3.44
CA ARG A 995 4.92 -32.86 2.10
C ARG A 995 6.24 -33.51 1.71
N LEU A 996 7.35 -32.88 2.09
CA LEU A 996 8.69 -33.42 1.85
C LEU A 996 9.01 -34.68 2.68
N THR A 997 8.39 -34.86 3.86
CA THR A 997 8.57 -36.05 4.69
C THR A 997 7.63 -37.21 4.34
N GLY A 998 6.54 -36.94 3.61
CA GLY A 998 5.53 -37.96 3.27
C GLY A 998 4.69 -38.45 4.46
N ILE A 999 4.81 -37.83 5.63
CA ILE A 999 4.06 -38.19 6.85
C ILE A 999 2.65 -37.58 6.76
N LYS A 1000 1.62 -38.43 6.82
CA LYS A 1000 0.22 -38.03 7.01
C LYS A 1000 -0.14 -38.23 8.48
N GLU A 1001 -0.44 -37.11 9.15
CA GLU A 1001 -0.82 -36.95 10.57
C GLU A 1001 0.21 -37.44 11.60
#